data_AF-A0A536NML5-F1
#
_entry.id   AF-A0A536NML5-F1
#
_cell.length_a   1.000
_cell.length_b   1.000
_cell.length_c   1.000
_cell.angle_alpha   90.00
_cell.angle_beta   90.00
_cell.angle_gamma   90.00
#
_symmetry.space_group_name_H-M   'P 1'
#
loop_
_entity.id
_entity.type
_entity.pdbx_description
1 polymer ?
#
loop_
_entity_poly.entity_id
_entity_poly.type
_entity_poly.pdbx_seq_one_letter_code
_entity_poly.pdbx_strand_id
1 'polypeptide(L)'
;MSDSLFMPLTQRASGRRELTGWEAVWMPLGEGEAERLTIGRGVGWKPIEVPRQLAAAEGRQAVWYRTEFPRPDHPGRVVLRIGGAFLATNVWLNGRLLGSHYGYFAPFGFDLTPYLKAENLLVICCESPIETQPEKKRHIMGLFNDGDLKPYPASAYASLPEPYRPEVPLGLWQPVQLEYVGPISVDWLRLKPSFEAGDGRLEVEARLRNLDGRQMDGEVELVVPIPGRESLKLRREVRLGGGMEQTVAMRLALPGAKRWEPWRFGERHVYRAEVIARAADGAESSRIDDGFAFRELSWDIGPRRWSFSVNGRPVFLRGACYAPSYRLDELSAELFASDIATAKAANLDAFRVVANVLPSEFYRQADEAGMLVFQDLPLTGTYVYHGRNDEARFFESAARQQQAELVTMLHNHPSIALWIAHDEPPWLATNFDLGDVHSVRQNHSIDQELKSTFEHLDPSRPAVAASGDIDLHLMVGWSGGSWRDIGLVEPLMVTAFGAQSLPDVDSPAWDTIGKRWPVADDDPAWRHAGFQPVNWAERGVGLPSAHPSLEKYIETSQQYQARLLRFAAEHLRTRKFESCWGAFAYHLVDFFPGIGFGMLDAARRPKLALDALATAFKPTRLIVEPLGFEAARPFGFVQDPRTPFAARLVIVNDDPEVMGRGTVRWSVSREKAAGSRGLDRVRDAVQKKSYSGAVDVEVPTAFEPAVSATTLSLPLAAEGEYRIEATLTISGHEVDRTELAFVITSAQAPVRTRPEIPRYLAERLADLDSLRPEAHGMSFALENRTRPAVLAGVTGLRLDGVLVTGHQLQIETNAGLAPLPRRLDMPLGRRQLIHVATSEQLGTGAHSLEADVTVPGVASGRLVIENGPKSHGES
;
A
#
# COMPACT_ATOMS: atom_id res chain seq x y z
N MET A 1 2.99 -20.65 -19.51
CA MET A 1 1.52 -20.53 -19.51
C MET A 1 0.98 -21.74 -18.76
N SER A 2 -0.09 -21.56 -17.97
CA SER A 2 -0.64 -22.61 -17.10
C SER A 2 -1.42 -23.66 -17.89
N ASP A 3 -1.18 -24.94 -17.59
CA ASP A 3 -1.91 -26.09 -18.15
C ASP A 3 -2.95 -26.63 -17.16
N SER A 4 -3.41 -25.79 -16.23
CA SER A 4 -4.35 -26.16 -15.15
C SER A 4 -5.78 -25.70 -15.43
N LEU A 5 -6.73 -26.31 -14.74
CA LEU A 5 -8.09 -25.79 -14.66
C LEU A 5 -8.09 -24.58 -13.72
N PHE A 6 -8.50 -23.41 -14.22
CA PHE A 6 -8.78 -22.27 -13.36
C PHE A 6 -10.10 -22.52 -12.62
N MET A 7 -10.08 -22.45 -11.28
CA MET A 7 -11.20 -22.84 -10.42
C MET A 7 -11.58 -21.71 -9.45
N PRO A 8 -12.03 -20.54 -9.94
CA PRO A 8 -12.37 -19.40 -9.06
C PRO A 8 -13.49 -19.75 -8.06
N LEU A 9 -14.38 -20.67 -8.43
CA LEU A 9 -15.52 -21.09 -7.63
C LEU A 9 -15.38 -22.53 -7.16
N THR A 10 -15.91 -22.78 -5.97
CA THR A 10 -15.92 -24.10 -5.34
C THR A 10 -17.10 -24.93 -5.82
N GLN A 11 -16.87 -26.18 -6.24
CA GLN A 11 -17.94 -27.11 -6.61
C GLN A 11 -18.48 -27.84 -5.37
N ARG A 12 -19.81 -27.84 -5.17
CA ARG A 12 -20.44 -28.34 -3.92
C ARG A 12 -21.35 -29.56 -4.09
N ALA A 13 -21.55 -30.06 -5.31
CA ALA A 13 -22.59 -31.07 -5.61
C ALA A 13 -22.49 -32.37 -4.78
N SER A 14 -21.31 -33.00 -4.71
CA SER A 14 -21.11 -34.29 -4.03
C SER A 14 -20.10 -34.21 -2.87
N GLY A 15 -19.89 -33.01 -2.33
CA GLY A 15 -18.95 -32.78 -1.23
C GLY A 15 -17.50 -32.61 -1.66
N ARG A 16 -16.64 -32.40 -0.67
CA ARG A 16 -15.20 -32.16 -0.83
C ARG A 16 -14.43 -32.87 0.28
N ARG A 17 -13.19 -33.25 -0.01
CA ARG A 17 -12.28 -33.85 0.97
C ARG A 17 -10.96 -33.10 0.96
N GLU A 18 -10.59 -32.52 2.09
CA GLU A 18 -9.25 -31.97 2.28
C GLU A 18 -8.21 -33.10 2.37
N LEU A 19 -7.06 -32.90 1.71
CA LEU A 19 -5.94 -33.82 1.78
C LEU A 19 -5.04 -33.45 2.96
N THR A 20 -4.70 -34.45 3.77
CA THR A 20 -3.91 -34.31 5.00
C THR A 20 -2.68 -35.22 4.96
N GLY A 21 -1.88 -35.25 6.04
CA GLY A 21 -0.73 -36.16 6.14
C GLY A 21 0.41 -35.78 5.20
N TRP A 22 0.62 -34.48 5.02
CA TRP A 22 1.65 -33.96 4.13
C TRP A 22 3.04 -34.14 4.72
N GLU A 23 3.98 -34.44 3.83
CA GLU A 23 5.42 -34.31 4.10
C GLU A 23 6.01 -33.31 3.12
N ALA A 24 7.06 -32.59 3.53
CA ALA A 24 7.79 -31.68 2.67
C ALA A 24 9.31 -31.85 2.75
N VAL A 25 9.99 -31.48 1.67
CA VAL A 25 11.45 -31.43 1.56
C VAL A 25 11.88 -30.18 0.77
N TRP A 26 12.98 -29.56 1.18
CA TRP A 26 13.58 -28.42 0.48
C TRP A 26 14.53 -28.91 -0.61
N MET A 27 14.51 -28.26 -1.78
CA MET A 27 15.44 -28.52 -2.87
C MET A 27 15.96 -27.20 -3.48
N PRO A 28 17.11 -27.22 -4.17
CA PRO A 28 17.53 -26.11 -5.02
C PRO A 28 16.51 -25.83 -6.12
N LEU A 29 16.46 -24.59 -6.59
CA LEU A 29 15.54 -24.16 -7.65
C LEU A 29 15.77 -24.97 -8.94
N GLY A 30 14.71 -25.54 -9.52
CA GLY A 30 14.77 -26.36 -10.73
C GLY A 30 15.30 -27.80 -10.55
N GLU A 31 15.78 -28.19 -9.36
CA GLU A 31 16.17 -29.58 -9.09
C GLU A 31 14.94 -30.46 -8.81
N GLY A 32 14.94 -31.68 -9.35
CA GLY A 32 13.89 -32.69 -9.14
C GLY A 32 12.81 -32.77 -10.21
N GLU A 33 12.63 -31.72 -11.02
CA GLU A 33 11.66 -31.70 -12.12
C GLU A 33 12.05 -32.68 -13.24
N ALA A 34 13.34 -32.72 -13.61
CA ALA A 34 13.88 -33.61 -14.64
C ALA A 34 13.86 -35.09 -14.19
N GLU A 35 14.00 -35.34 -12.89
CA GLU A 35 14.01 -36.68 -12.30
C GLU A 35 12.59 -37.26 -12.14
N ARG A 36 11.54 -36.49 -12.48
CA ARG A 36 10.12 -36.83 -12.26
C ARG A 36 9.88 -37.33 -10.85
N LEU A 37 10.64 -36.79 -9.90
CA LEU A 37 10.96 -37.37 -8.61
C LEU A 37 9.80 -38.20 -8.07
N THR A 38 9.82 -39.51 -8.37
CA THR A 38 8.85 -40.50 -7.89
C THR A 38 9.12 -40.81 -6.41
N ILE A 39 9.66 -39.85 -5.65
CA ILE A 39 10.68 -40.08 -4.63
C ILE A 39 10.20 -41.15 -3.67
N GLY A 40 10.83 -42.32 -3.81
CA GLY A 40 10.69 -43.41 -2.87
C GLY A 40 10.93 -42.89 -1.46
N ARG A 41 10.33 -43.56 -0.48
CA ARG A 41 10.58 -43.31 0.95
C ARG A 41 12.09 -43.14 1.19
N GLY A 42 12.56 -41.90 1.33
CA GLY A 42 13.96 -41.51 1.29
C GLY A 42 14.23 -40.32 2.22
N VAL A 43 15.51 -40.10 2.54
CA VAL A 43 15.99 -39.25 3.64
C VAL A 43 15.66 -37.77 3.39
N GLY A 44 15.00 -37.11 4.35
CA GLY A 44 14.84 -35.65 4.37
C GLY A 44 13.39 -35.13 4.33
N TRP A 45 12.42 -35.96 3.92
CA TRP A 45 11.00 -35.64 4.04
C TRP A 45 10.61 -35.49 5.51
N LYS A 46 9.91 -34.39 5.83
CA LYS A 46 9.43 -34.11 7.19
C LYS A 46 7.93 -33.83 7.16
N PRO A 47 7.18 -34.30 8.16
CA PRO A 47 5.77 -33.92 8.30
C PRO A 47 5.59 -32.41 8.29
N ILE A 48 4.57 -31.94 7.59
CA ILE A 48 4.18 -30.54 7.54
C ILE A 48 2.64 -30.42 7.54
N GLU A 49 2.13 -29.36 8.11
CA GLU A 49 0.72 -29.00 7.98
C GLU A 49 0.52 -28.17 6.71
N VAL A 50 -0.60 -28.40 6.04
CA VAL A 50 -1.07 -27.62 4.90
C VAL A 50 -2.52 -27.26 5.23
N PRO A 51 -2.94 -25.99 5.12
CA PRO A 51 -2.18 -24.85 4.63
C PRO A 51 -1.07 -24.37 5.57
N ARG A 52 0.07 -23.97 4.98
CA ARG A 52 1.17 -23.28 5.66
C ARG A 52 2.05 -22.56 4.65
N GLN A 53 2.29 -21.29 4.88
CA GLN A 53 3.23 -20.50 4.10
C GLN A 53 4.64 -20.59 4.69
N LEU A 54 5.63 -20.81 3.84
CA LEU A 54 7.04 -20.83 4.15
C LEU A 54 7.71 -19.54 3.64
N ALA A 55 8.96 -19.32 4.04
CA ALA A 55 9.78 -18.24 3.52
C ALA A 55 10.87 -18.82 2.62
N ALA A 56 10.91 -18.40 1.37
CA ALA A 56 12.04 -18.64 0.48
C ALA A 56 13.17 -17.66 0.83
N ALA A 57 14.40 -18.15 0.75
CA ALA A 57 15.63 -17.37 0.91
C ALA A 57 16.67 -17.88 -0.08
N GLU A 58 17.81 -17.19 -0.21
CA GLU A 58 18.91 -17.65 -1.05
C GLU A 58 19.35 -19.09 -0.66
N GLY A 59 19.42 -19.98 -1.65
CA GLY A 59 19.71 -21.41 -1.45
C GLY A 59 18.52 -22.27 -1.00
N ARG A 60 17.34 -21.67 -0.71
CA ARG A 60 16.10 -22.37 -0.32
C ARG A 60 14.89 -21.73 -0.99
N GLN A 61 14.73 -21.99 -2.29
CA GLN A 61 13.71 -21.34 -3.13
C GLN A 61 12.65 -22.30 -3.69
N ALA A 62 12.83 -23.62 -3.49
CA ALA A 62 11.89 -24.64 -3.91
C ALA A 62 11.56 -25.60 -2.76
N VAL A 63 10.28 -25.93 -2.61
CA VAL A 63 9.78 -26.89 -1.64
C VAL A 63 8.87 -27.89 -2.34
N TRP A 64 9.13 -29.16 -2.10
CA TRP A 64 8.36 -30.28 -2.61
C TRP A 64 7.48 -30.82 -1.49
N TYR A 65 6.20 -31.03 -1.78
CA TYR A 65 5.20 -31.61 -0.90
C TYR A 65 4.77 -32.96 -1.45
N ARG A 66 4.45 -33.90 -0.55
CA ARG A 66 3.78 -35.15 -0.93
C ARG A 66 2.71 -35.57 0.07
N THR A 67 1.69 -36.25 -0.43
CA THR A 67 0.69 -36.94 0.37
C THR A 67 0.17 -38.17 -0.37
N GLU A 68 -0.30 -39.17 0.37
CA GLU A 68 -0.92 -40.37 -0.15
C GLU A 68 -2.42 -40.40 0.18
N PHE A 69 -3.24 -40.89 -0.76
CA PHE A 69 -4.66 -41.07 -0.53
C PHE A 69 -5.23 -42.25 -1.33
N PRO A 70 -6.19 -42.99 -0.77
CA PRO A 70 -6.86 -44.07 -1.49
C PRO A 70 -7.78 -43.52 -2.57
N ARG A 71 -8.09 -44.33 -3.58
CA ARG A 71 -9.08 -43.99 -4.61
C ARG A 71 -10.41 -43.61 -3.93
N PRO A 72 -10.93 -42.40 -4.16
CA PRO A 72 -12.25 -42.06 -3.66
C PRO A 72 -13.33 -42.95 -4.29
N ASP A 73 -14.28 -43.40 -3.47
CA ASP A 73 -15.47 -44.10 -3.94
C ASP A 73 -16.50 -43.08 -4.43
N HIS A 74 -16.28 -42.57 -5.64
CA HIS A 74 -17.18 -41.61 -6.31
C HIS A 74 -17.38 -42.03 -7.77
N PRO A 75 -18.63 -42.18 -8.25
CA PRO A 75 -18.90 -42.61 -9.63
C PRO A 75 -18.64 -41.53 -10.69
N GLY A 76 -18.53 -40.26 -10.28
CA GLY A 76 -18.29 -39.13 -11.18
C GLY A 76 -16.80 -38.81 -11.37
N ARG A 77 -16.50 -37.52 -11.51
CA ARG A 77 -15.14 -36.98 -11.64
C ARG A 77 -14.60 -36.56 -10.28
N VAL A 78 -13.30 -36.78 -10.10
CA VAL A 78 -12.52 -36.33 -8.94
C VAL A 78 -11.55 -35.26 -9.41
N VAL A 79 -11.76 -34.03 -8.98
CA VAL A 79 -10.95 -32.87 -9.37
C VAL A 79 -10.10 -32.42 -8.18
N LEU A 80 -8.79 -32.26 -8.39
CA LEU A 80 -7.91 -31.63 -7.42
C LEU A 80 -8.12 -30.12 -7.47
N ARG A 81 -8.35 -29.50 -6.32
CA ARG A 81 -8.35 -28.05 -6.13
C ARG A 81 -7.19 -27.67 -5.20
N ILE A 82 -6.35 -26.75 -5.66
CA ILE A 82 -5.35 -26.06 -4.86
C ILE A 82 -5.88 -24.65 -4.62
N GLY A 83 -6.19 -24.31 -3.37
CA GLY A 83 -6.81 -23.02 -3.04
C GLY A 83 -5.90 -21.80 -3.26
N GLY A 84 -4.58 -22.00 -3.26
CA GLY A 84 -3.58 -20.94 -3.30
C GLY A 84 -2.18 -21.50 -3.01
N ALA A 85 -1.23 -21.19 -3.88
CA ALA A 85 0.14 -21.66 -3.82
C ALA A 85 1.09 -20.55 -4.29
N PHE A 86 2.22 -20.37 -3.62
CA PHE A 86 3.16 -19.28 -3.92
C PHE A 86 4.48 -19.86 -4.45
N LEU A 87 5.01 -19.52 -5.63
CA LEU A 87 4.45 -18.71 -6.73
C LEU A 87 4.30 -19.52 -8.03
N ALA A 88 5.34 -20.24 -8.44
CA ALA A 88 5.27 -21.18 -9.56
C ALA A 88 5.04 -22.58 -9.00
N THR A 89 4.00 -23.27 -9.48
CA THR A 89 3.58 -24.55 -8.91
C THR A 89 3.47 -25.63 -9.98
N ASN A 90 4.12 -26.77 -9.75
CA ASN A 90 4.07 -27.95 -10.60
C ASN A 90 3.44 -29.12 -9.84
N VAL A 91 2.59 -29.91 -10.50
CA VAL A 91 1.80 -30.98 -9.84
C VAL A 91 1.96 -32.31 -10.55
N TRP A 92 2.22 -33.36 -9.78
CA TRP A 92 2.31 -34.74 -10.27
C TRP A 92 1.36 -35.66 -9.50
N LEU A 93 0.76 -36.60 -10.21
CA LEU A 93 0.00 -37.71 -9.62
C LEU A 93 0.61 -39.03 -10.10
N ASN A 94 0.96 -39.91 -9.17
CA ASN A 94 1.48 -41.23 -9.46
C ASN A 94 2.71 -41.23 -10.40
N GLY A 95 3.56 -40.21 -10.28
CA GLY A 95 4.77 -40.00 -11.10
C GLY A 95 4.52 -39.34 -12.46
N ARG A 96 3.27 -38.99 -12.80
CA ARG A 96 2.91 -38.28 -14.02
C ARG A 96 2.72 -36.79 -13.75
N LEU A 97 3.40 -35.93 -14.51
CA LEU A 97 3.16 -34.49 -14.50
C LEU A 97 1.74 -34.21 -15.02
N LEU A 98 0.94 -33.52 -14.21
CA LEU A 98 -0.39 -33.07 -14.59
C LEU A 98 -0.34 -31.71 -15.28
N GLY A 99 0.52 -30.81 -14.79
CA GLY A 99 0.72 -29.47 -15.34
C GLY A 99 1.24 -28.49 -14.30
N SER A 100 1.09 -27.20 -14.60
CA SER A 100 1.62 -26.11 -13.79
C SER A 100 0.68 -24.91 -13.68
N HIS A 101 0.87 -24.09 -12.65
CA HIS A 101 0.23 -22.79 -12.47
C HIS A 101 1.26 -21.75 -12.01
N TYR A 102 1.03 -20.50 -12.40
CA TYR A 102 1.86 -19.35 -12.02
C TYR A 102 0.94 -18.26 -11.47
N GLY A 103 1.29 -17.75 -10.29
CA GLY A 103 0.48 -16.78 -9.56
C GLY A 103 0.15 -17.28 -8.16
N TYR A 104 -0.15 -16.39 -7.23
CA TYR A 104 -0.31 -16.78 -5.83
C TYR A 104 -1.75 -16.78 -5.30
N PHE A 105 -2.63 -15.96 -5.87
CA PHE A 105 -3.97 -15.73 -5.32
C PHE A 105 -5.07 -16.55 -5.99
N ALA A 106 -4.86 -17.01 -7.22
CA ALA A 106 -5.87 -17.69 -8.01
C ALA A 106 -5.95 -19.19 -7.65
N PRO A 107 -7.13 -19.72 -7.31
CA PRO A 107 -7.30 -21.16 -7.14
C PRO A 107 -7.29 -21.89 -8.48
N PHE A 108 -6.63 -23.04 -8.53
CA PHE A 108 -6.47 -23.85 -9.74
C PHE A 108 -6.50 -25.35 -9.42
N GLY A 109 -6.53 -26.18 -10.46
CA GLY A 109 -6.73 -27.60 -10.27
C GLY A 109 -6.54 -28.49 -11.49
N PHE A 110 -6.80 -29.78 -11.30
CA PHE A 110 -6.62 -30.81 -12.32
C PHE A 110 -7.65 -31.92 -12.16
N ASP A 111 -8.20 -32.43 -13.26
CA ASP A 111 -9.03 -33.63 -13.23
C ASP A 111 -8.15 -34.88 -13.01
N LEU A 112 -8.29 -35.52 -11.85
CA LEU A 112 -7.50 -36.68 -11.46
C LEU A 112 -8.07 -37.99 -11.99
N THR A 113 -9.36 -37.99 -12.37
CA THR A 113 -10.15 -39.20 -12.67
C THR A 113 -9.45 -40.18 -13.60
N PRO A 114 -8.81 -39.75 -14.73
CA PRO A 114 -8.17 -40.67 -15.67
C PRO A 114 -6.90 -41.34 -15.13
N TYR A 115 -6.37 -40.85 -14.01
CA TYR A 115 -5.04 -41.19 -13.49
C TYR A 115 -5.07 -41.87 -12.12
N LEU A 116 -6.24 -41.98 -11.51
CA LEU A 116 -6.43 -42.57 -10.18
C LEU A 116 -6.16 -44.08 -10.18
N LYS A 117 -5.32 -44.51 -9.24
CA LYS A 117 -5.04 -45.91 -8.87
C LYS A 117 -5.73 -46.23 -7.53
N ALA A 118 -5.61 -47.48 -7.06
CA ALA A 118 -6.14 -47.90 -5.75
C ALA A 118 -5.56 -47.05 -4.61
N GLU A 119 -4.26 -46.82 -4.63
CA GLU A 119 -3.54 -45.86 -3.78
C GLU A 119 -2.87 -44.83 -4.68
N ASN A 120 -2.88 -43.56 -4.26
CA ASN A 120 -2.40 -42.45 -5.05
C ASN A 120 -1.37 -41.63 -4.30
N LEU A 121 -0.27 -41.32 -4.98
CA LEU A 121 0.75 -40.38 -4.49
C LEU A 121 0.60 -39.06 -5.24
N LEU A 122 0.26 -38.00 -4.52
CA LEU A 122 0.26 -36.62 -5.01
C LEU A 122 1.56 -35.94 -4.60
N VAL A 123 2.21 -35.29 -5.56
CA VAL A 123 3.41 -34.48 -5.34
C VAL A 123 3.19 -33.08 -5.91
N ILE A 124 3.56 -32.05 -5.14
CA ILE A 124 3.45 -30.65 -5.54
C ILE A 124 4.79 -29.96 -5.29
N CYS A 125 5.37 -29.32 -6.29
CA CYS A 125 6.52 -28.45 -6.14
C CYS A 125 6.05 -27.00 -6.18
N CYS A 126 6.43 -26.20 -5.19
CA CYS A 126 6.29 -24.75 -5.22
C CYS A 126 7.67 -24.10 -5.30
N GLU A 127 7.81 -23.10 -6.15
CA GLU A 127 9.02 -22.33 -6.34
C GLU A 127 8.75 -20.83 -6.21
N SER A 128 9.65 -20.12 -5.53
CA SER A 128 9.57 -18.68 -5.31
C SER A 128 10.98 -18.06 -5.42
N PRO A 129 11.32 -17.52 -6.60
CA PRO A 129 12.63 -16.91 -6.83
C PRO A 129 12.84 -15.65 -5.99
N ILE A 130 14.06 -15.46 -5.48
CA ILE A 130 14.47 -14.22 -4.82
C ILE A 130 15.07 -13.27 -5.86
N GLU A 131 14.47 -12.10 -6.02
CA GLU A 131 14.94 -11.04 -6.92
C GLU A 131 15.62 -9.92 -6.11
N THR A 132 16.94 -10.00 -5.95
CA THR A 132 17.72 -9.09 -5.08
C THR A 132 17.96 -7.70 -5.67
N GLN A 133 17.63 -7.51 -6.95
CA GLN A 133 17.67 -6.23 -7.67
C GLN A 133 16.23 -5.88 -8.07
N PRO A 134 15.47 -5.17 -7.20
CA PRO A 134 14.05 -4.91 -7.41
C PRO A 134 13.74 -4.26 -8.76
N GLU A 135 14.62 -3.40 -9.29
CA GLU A 135 14.44 -2.77 -10.59
C GLU A 135 14.48 -3.76 -11.76
N LYS A 136 15.20 -4.88 -11.60
CA LYS A 136 15.34 -5.93 -12.64
C LYS A 136 14.31 -7.05 -12.49
N LYS A 137 13.42 -6.94 -11.51
CA LYS A 137 12.47 -8.00 -11.20
C LYS A 137 11.53 -8.26 -12.39
N ARG A 138 11.03 -9.48 -12.47
CA ARG A 138 10.08 -9.93 -13.50
C ARG A 138 8.90 -10.72 -12.92
N HIS A 139 8.97 -11.16 -11.67
CA HIS A 139 7.92 -11.98 -11.08
C HIS A 139 6.80 -11.14 -10.44
N ILE A 140 5.56 -11.57 -10.66
CA ILE A 140 4.34 -10.87 -10.24
C ILE A 140 4.01 -11.21 -8.78
N MET A 141 4.67 -10.49 -7.87
CA MET A 141 4.58 -10.72 -6.42
C MET A 141 4.17 -9.45 -5.64
N GLY A 142 4.01 -8.31 -6.33
CA GLY A 142 3.63 -7.03 -5.72
C GLY A 142 4.46 -6.70 -4.47
N LEU A 143 3.77 -6.36 -3.38
CA LEU A 143 4.36 -6.01 -2.08
C LEU A 143 5.29 -7.09 -1.48
N PHE A 144 5.17 -8.36 -1.90
CA PHE A 144 6.02 -9.43 -1.40
C PHE A 144 7.42 -9.44 -2.02
N ASN A 145 7.63 -8.79 -3.17
CA ASN A 145 8.92 -8.71 -3.88
C ASN A 145 9.52 -7.29 -3.85
N ASP A 146 8.69 -6.26 -3.84
CA ASP A 146 9.15 -4.87 -3.78
C ASP A 146 8.17 -3.98 -3.01
N GLY A 147 8.61 -2.82 -2.52
CA GLY A 147 7.79 -1.82 -1.84
C GLY A 147 8.29 -1.42 -0.45
N ASP A 148 7.79 -0.27 0.02
CA ASP A 148 8.15 0.35 1.30
C ASP A 148 7.53 -0.33 2.54
N LEU A 149 6.65 -1.32 2.34
CA LEU A 149 5.95 -2.04 3.40
C LEU A 149 6.62 -3.35 3.78
N LYS A 150 7.83 -3.60 3.31
CA LYS A 150 8.59 -4.77 3.70
C LYS A 150 9.36 -4.52 4.99
N PRO A 151 9.79 -5.61 5.68
CA PRO A 151 10.79 -5.49 6.74
C PRO A 151 11.98 -4.62 6.29
N TYR A 152 12.33 -4.67 5.02
CA TYR A 152 13.47 -3.94 4.47
C TYR A 152 12.98 -2.83 3.53
N PRO A 153 13.32 -1.54 3.75
CA PRO A 153 13.13 -0.54 2.72
C PRO A 153 14.02 -0.85 1.51
N ALA A 154 13.61 -0.48 0.30
CA ALA A 154 14.37 -0.77 -0.93
C ALA A 154 15.84 -0.30 -0.87
N SER A 155 16.11 0.76 -0.11
CA SER A 155 17.44 1.31 0.14
C SER A 155 18.36 0.42 1.01
N ALA A 156 17.81 -0.53 1.76
CA ALA A 156 18.55 -1.37 2.69
C ALA A 156 19.00 -2.72 2.10
N TYR A 157 18.35 -3.22 1.03
CA TYR A 157 18.49 -4.60 0.53
C TYR A 157 19.93 -5.11 0.37
N ALA A 158 20.83 -4.29 -0.18
CA ALA A 158 22.22 -4.70 -0.46
C ALA A 158 23.21 -4.31 0.66
N SER A 159 22.74 -3.79 1.79
CA SER A 159 23.60 -3.18 2.83
C SER A 159 23.48 -3.83 4.20
N LEU A 160 22.51 -4.71 4.41
CA LEU A 160 22.32 -5.35 5.70
C LEU A 160 23.29 -6.53 5.88
N PRO A 161 23.91 -6.66 7.07
CA PRO A 161 24.77 -7.80 7.39
C PRO A 161 23.95 -9.05 7.73
N GLU A 162 24.62 -10.20 7.79
CA GLU A 162 24.06 -11.41 8.40
C GLU A 162 23.55 -11.14 9.83
N PRO A 163 22.40 -11.68 10.26
CA PRO A 163 21.54 -12.68 9.61
C PRO A 163 20.41 -12.12 8.72
N TYR A 164 20.45 -10.83 8.38
CA TYR A 164 19.35 -10.16 7.68
C TYR A 164 19.44 -10.38 6.17
N ARG A 165 18.54 -11.21 5.61
CA ARG A 165 18.52 -11.56 4.18
C ARG A 165 17.14 -11.36 3.55
N PRO A 166 17.05 -11.04 2.24
CA PRO A 166 15.78 -10.96 1.55
C PRO A 166 15.05 -12.31 1.58
N GLU A 167 13.78 -12.29 1.97
CA GLU A 167 12.90 -13.45 1.97
C GLU A 167 11.59 -13.10 1.27
N VAL A 168 11.00 -14.07 0.56
CA VAL A 168 9.68 -13.95 -0.06
C VAL A 168 8.80 -15.13 0.33
N PRO A 169 7.47 -15.02 0.29
CA PRO A 169 6.61 -16.13 0.61
C PRO A 169 6.76 -17.30 -0.38
N LEU A 170 6.50 -18.52 0.11
CA LEU A 170 6.61 -19.78 -0.64
C LEU A 170 5.61 -20.81 -0.11
N GLY A 171 5.08 -21.67 -0.99
CA GLY A 171 4.36 -22.88 -0.58
C GLY A 171 2.84 -22.78 -0.61
N LEU A 172 2.19 -23.78 -0.02
CA LEU A 172 0.73 -23.99 -0.07
C LEU A 172 0.03 -23.25 1.07
N TRP A 173 -0.41 -22.02 0.82
CA TRP A 173 -0.99 -21.14 1.84
C TRP A 173 -2.52 -21.26 1.98
N GLN A 174 -3.16 -22.06 1.12
CA GLN A 174 -4.58 -22.43 1.21
C GLN A 174 -4.75 -23.96 1.12
N PRO A 175 -5.90 -24.51 1.55
CA PRO A 175 -6.15 -25.95 1.51
C PRO A 175 -6.01 -26.58 0.11
N VAL A 176 -5.57 -27.84 0.10
CA VAL A 176 -5.57 -28.71 -1.09
C VAL A 176 -6.66 -29.76 -0.91
N GLN A 177 -7.62 -29.80 -1.82
CA GLN A 177 -8.86 -30.57 -1.67
C GLN A 177 -9.19 -31.38 -2.92
N LEU A 178 -9.89 -32.49 -2.73
CA LEU A 178 -10.58 -33.22 -3.80
C LEU A 178 -12.04 -32.73 -3.85
N GLU A 179 -12.47 -32.26 -5.01
CA GLU A 179 -13.86 -31.95 -5.32
C GLU A 179 -14.50 -33.10 -6.10
N TYR A 180 -15.68 -33.53 -5.65
CA TYR A 180 -16.45 -34.59 -6.28
C TYR A 180 -17.56 -33.98 -7.12
N VAL A 181 -17.47 -34.16 -8.44
CA VAL A 181 -18.41 -33.60 -9.42
C VAL A 181 -18.89 -34.69 -10.38
N GLY A 182 -19.96 -34.43 -11.11
CA GLY A 182 -20.39 -35.22 -12.26
C GLY A 182 -19.61 -34.84 -13.53
N PRO A 183 -20.15 -35.15 -14.72
CA PRO A 183 -19.45 -34.90 -15.98
C PRO A 183 -19.42 -33.42 -16.41
N ILE A 184 -20.36 -32.60 -15.96
CA ILE A 184 -20.47 -31.16 -16.27
C ILE A 184 -20.03 -30.32 -15.06
N SER A 185 -19.00 -29.50 -15.20
CA SER A 185 -18.55 -28.51 -14.22
C SER A 185 -18.90 -27.09 -14.67
N VAL A 186 -18.97 -26.15 -13.71
CA VAL A 186 -19.09 -24.72 -14.00
C VAL A 186 -17.75 -24.03 -13.72
N ASP A 187 -17.08 -23.58 -14.77
CA ASP A 187 -15.74 -22.99 -14.68
C ASP A 187 -15.76 -21.57 -14.07
N TRP A 188 -16.70 -20.72 -14.51
CA TRP A 188 -16.87 -19.38 -13.99
C TRP A 188 -18.33 -18.93 -14.07
N LEU A 189 -18.68 -17.95 -13.23
CA LEU A 189 -20.00 -17.33 -13.14
C LEU A 189 -19.84 -15.80 -13.18
N ARG A 190 -20.55 -15.12 -14.08
CA ARG A 190 -20.65 -13.66 -14.10
C ARG A 190 -22.09 -13.25 -13.85
N LEU A 191 -22.27 -12.45 -12.82
CA LEU A 191 -23.55 -11.88 -12.41
C LEU A 191 -23.56 -10.40 -12.82
N LYS A 192 -24.47 -10.03 -13.71
CA LYS A 192 -24.61 -8.68 -14.26
C LYS A 192 -25.95 -8.11 -13.81
N PRO A 193 -26.03 -7.59 -12.57
CA PRO A 193 -27.23 -6.94 -12.08
C PRO A 193 -27.39 -5.56 -12.71
N SER A 194 -28.61 -5.24 -13.14
CA SER A 194 -29.02 -3.88 -13.51
C SER A 194 -30.30 -3.50 -12.79
N PHE A 195 -30.53 -2.20 -12.65
CA PHE A 195 -31.68 -1.67 -11.92
C PHE A 195 -32.38 -0.60 -12.78
N GLU A 196 -33.58 -0.91 -13.26
CA GLU A 196 -34.31 -0.07 -14.20
C GLU A 196 -35.77 0.08 -13.77
N ALA A 197 -36.30 1.30 -13.83
CA ALA A 197 -37.71 1.60 -13.53
C ALA A 197 -38.21 1.09 -12.16
N GLY A 198 -37.32 0.95 -11.17
CA GLY A 198 -37.67 0.49 -9.83
C GLY A 198 -37.56 -1.02 -9.62
N ASP A 199 -37.16 -1.79 -10.63
CA ASP A 199 -37.01 -3.24 -10.56
C ASP A 199 -35.58 -3.70 -10.89
N GLY A 200 -35.18 -4.80 -10.25
CA GLY A 200 -33.90 -5.45 -10.52
C GLY A 200 -34.00 -6.42 -11.70
N ARG A 201 -32.96 -6.47 -12.54
CA ARG A 201 -32.78 -7.48 -13.57
C ARG A 201 -31.41 -8.11 -13.41
N LEU A 202 -31.33 -9.43 -13.45
CA LEU A 202 -30.08 -10.16 -13.39
C LEU A 202 -29.84 -10.89 -14.71
N GLU A 203 -28.76 -10.53 -15.39
CA GLU A 203 -28.18 -11.36 -16.44
C GLU A 203 -27.06 -12.22 -15.85
N VAL A 204 -27.12 -13.52 -16.12
CA VAL A 204 -26.17 -14.52 -15.63
C VAL A 204 -25.50 -15.15 -16.83
N GLU A 205 -24.17 -15.14 -16.84
CA GLU A 205 -23.36 -15.92 -17.77
C GLU A 205 -22.59 -16.97 -16.97
N ALA A 206 -22.69 -18.23 -17.37
CA ALA A 206 -21.94 -19.32 -16.77
C ALA A 206 -21.23 -20.11 -17.87
N ARG A 207 -19.93 -20.33 -17.73
CA ARG A 207 -19.19 -21.24 -18.61
C ARG A 207 -19.20 -22.63 -18.03
N LEU A 208 -19.77 -23.54 -18.80
CA LEU A 208 -19.83 -24.96 -18.50
C LEU A 208 -18.69 -25.67 -19.21
N ARG A 209 -18.15 -26.71 -18.59
CA ARG A 209 -17.16 -27.60 -19.17
C ARG A 209 -17.63 -29.04 -19.01
N ASN A 210 -17.51 -29.81 -20.08
CA ASN A 210 -17.66 -31.26 -20.01
C ASN A 210 -16.30 -31.90 -19.72
N LEU A 211 -16.16 -32.47 -18.53
CA LEU A 211 -14.96 -33.20 -18.09
C LEU A 211 -14.92 -34.64 -18.63
N ASP A 212 -16.03 -35.14 -19.18
CA ASP A 212 -16.09 -36.42 -19.85
C ASP A 212 -15.62 -36.32 -21.32
N GLY A 213 -15.13 -37.44 -21.87
CA GLY A 213 -14.72 -37.53 -23.28
C GLY A 213 -15.89 -37.76 -24.24
N ARG A 214 -17.08 -38.08 -23.73
CA ARG A 214 -18.31 -38.29 -24.51
C ARG A 214 -19.16 -37.03 -24.49
N GLN A 215 -20.06 -36.91 -25.47
CA GLN A 215 -21.09 -35.87 -25.43
C GLN A 215 -21.97 -36.06 -24.20
N MET A 216 -22.26 -34.95 -23.52
CA MET A 216 -23.14 -34.90 -22.35
C MET A 216 -24.32 -33.98 -22.63
N ASP A 217 -25.51 -34.53 -22.47
CA ASP A 217 -26.76 -33.78 -22.44
C ASP A 217 -27.15 -33.56 -20.98
N GLY A 218 -27.77 -32.43 -20.68
CA GLY A 218 -28.14 -32.07 -19.32
C GLY A 218 -28.93 -30.78 -19.24
N GLU A 219 -29.06 -30.25 -18.03
CA GLU A 219 -29.68 -28.95 -17.79
C GLU A 219 -28.85 -28.12 -16.81
N VAL A 220 -28.98 -26.80 -16.93
CA VAL A 220 -28.49 -25.83 -15.95
C VAL A 220 -29.67 -25.07 -15.37
N GLU A 221 -29.77 -25.07 -14.06
CA GLU A 221 -30.77 -24.35 -13.28
C GLU A 221 -30.10 -23.19 -12.52
N LEU A 222 -30.59 -21.98 -12.77
CA LEU A 222 -30.31 -20.79 -11.95
C LEU A 222 -31.36 -20.71 -10.84
N VAL A 223 -30.92 -20.58 -9.59
CA VAL A 223 -31.77 -20.36 -8.43
C VAL A 223 -31.33 -19.08 -7.72
N VAL A 224 -32.28 -18.17 -7.48
CA VAL A 224 -32.06 -16.97 -6.65
C VAL A 224 -32.99 -17.02 -5.44
N PRO A 225 -32.47 -17.38 -4.25
CA PRO A 225 -33.24 -17.32 -3.01
C PRO A 225 -33.66 -15.87 -2.70
N ILE A 226 -34.93 -15.68 -2.34
CA ILE A 226 -35.45 -14.38 -1.88
C ILE A 226 -35.97 -14.54 -0.46
N PRO A 227 -35.42 -13.82 0.53
CA PRO A 227 -35.90 -13.90 1.92
C PRO A 227 -37.41 -13.64 2.03
N GLY A 228 -38.14 -14.55 2.67
CA GLY A 228 -39.58 -14.43 2.90
C GLY A 228 -40.46 -14.63 1.65
N ARG A 229 -39.90 -15.06 0.51
CA ARG A 229 -40.63 -15.39 -0.72
C ARG A 229 -40.12 -16.71 -1.31
N GLU A 230 -40.83 -17.24 -2.30
CA GLU A 230 -40.35 -18.40 -3.06
C GLU A 230 -39.10 -18.02 -3.88
N SER A 231 -38.11 -18.91 -3.93
CA SER A 231 -36.91 -18.72 -4.75
C SER A 231 -37.29 -18.64 -6.23
N LEU A 232 -36.68 -17.69 -6.94
CA LEU A 232 -36.82 -17.60 -8.38
C LEU A 232 -35.94 -18.68 -9.04
N LYS A 233 -36.48 -19.35 -10.07
CA LYS A 233 -35.80 -20.44 -10.77
C LYS A 233 -35.92 -20.30 -12.28
N LEU A 234 -34.85 -20.61 -12.99
CA LEU A 234 -34.82 -20.66 -14.46
C LEU A 234 -33.97 -21.85 -14.92
N ARG A 235 -34.48 -22.64 -15.87
CA ARG A 235 -33.77 -23.81 -16.41
C ARG A 235 -33.43 -23.62 -17.88
N ARG A 236 -32.30 -24.19 -18.30
CA ARG A 236 -31.89 -24.29 -19.70
C ARG A 236 -31.27 -25.66 -19.97
N GLU A 237 -31.71 -26.29 -21.04
CA GLU A 237 -31.06 -27.49 -21.56
C GLU A 237 -29.69 -27.15 -22.18
N VAL A 238 -28.74 -28.06 -22.01
CA VAL A 238 -27.38 -27.93 -22.53
C VAL A 238 -26.92 -29.22 -23.17
N ARG A 239 -26.09 -29.08 -24.20
CA ARG A 239 -25.51 -30.20 -24.95
C ARG A 239 -24.05 -29.90 -25.24
N LEU A 240 -23.16 -30.54 -24.49
CA LEU A 240 -21.72 -30.31 -24.56
C LEU A 240 -21.01 -31.50 -25.21
N GLY A 241 -20.19 -31.23 -26.22
CA GLY A 241 -19.24 -32.22 -26.73
C GLY A 241 -18.24 -32.65 -25.65
N GLY A 242 -17.63 -33.81 -25.79
CA GLY A 242 -16.61 -34.29 -24.86
C GLY A 242 -15.41 -33.33 -24.77
N GLY A 243 -15.00 -32.94 -23.57
CA GLY A 243 -13.92 -31.98 -23.33
C GLY A 243 -14.23 -30.53 -23.74
N MET A 244 -15.42 -30.25 -24.29
CA MET A 244 -15.78 -28.93 -24.80
C MET A 244 -16.31 -28.00 -23.71
N GLU A 245 -16.19 -26.70 -23.97
CA GLU A 245 -16.75 -25.64 -23.15
C GLU A 245 -17.96 -25.00 -23.86
N GLN A 246 -18.96 -24.56 -23.09
CA GLN A 246 -20.11 -23.80 -23.58
C GLN A 246 -20.49 -22.72 -22.57
N THR A 247 -20.61 -21.48 -23.02
CA THR A 247 -21.17 -20.39 -22.20
C THR A 247 -22.68 -20.34 -22.36
N VAL A 248 -23.42 -20.40 -21.25
CA VAL A 248 -24.86 -20.20 -21.21
C VAL A 248 -25.19 -18.83 -20.61
N ALA A 249 -26.12 -18.13 -21.23
CA ALA A 249 -26.67 -16.87 -20.72
C ALA A 249 -28.10 -17.09 -20.22
N MET A 250 -28.48 -16.47 -19.11
CA MET A 250 -29.79 -16.55 -18.48
C MET A 250 -30.20 -15.15 -18.01
N ARG A 251 -31.49 -14.83 -18.07
CA ARG A 251 -32.01 -13.52 -17.65
C ARG A 251 -33.21 -13.70 -16.74
N LEU A 252 -33.17 -13.03 -15.59
CA LEU A 252 -34.19 -13.13 -14.56
C LEU A 252 -34.60 -11.73 -14.10
N ALA A 253 -35.91 -11.49 -13.99
CA ALA A 253 -36.44 -10.28 -13.37
C ALA A 253 -36.61 -10.51 -11.87
N LEU A 254 -36.24 -9.52 -11.06
CA LEU A 254 -36.36 -9.51 -9.60
C LEU A 254 -37.22 -8.31 -9.17
N PRO A 255 -38.56 -8.43 -9.25
CA PRO A 255 -39.45 -7.33 -8.92
C PRO A 255 -39.35 -6.94 -7.44
N GLY A 256 -39.27 -5.63 -7.18
CA GLY A 256 -39.09 -5.09 -5.83
C GLY A 256 -37.72 -5.42 -5.20
N ALA A 257 -36.71 -5.68 -6.03
CA ALA A 257 -35.33 -5.73 -5.57
C ALA A 257 -34.96 -4.40 -4.89
N LYS A 258 -34.17 -4.50 -3.82
CA LYS A 258 -33.53 -3.37 -3.15
C LYS A 258 -32.08 -3.21 -3.60
N ARG A 259 -31.61 -1.97 -3.62
CA ARG A 259 -30.22 -1.61 -3.92
C ARG A 259 -29.29 -1.89 -2.75
N TRP A 260 -28.02 -2.10 -3.05
CA TRP A 260 -26.94 -2.05 -2.09
C TRP A 260 -26.45 -0.62 -1.92
N GLU A 261 -26.25 -0.23 -0.68
CA GLU A 261 -25.72 1.08 -0.31
C GLU A 261 -24.40 0.94 0.45
N PRO A 262 -23.45 1.87 0.25
CA PRO A 262 -22.32 2.01 1.16
C PRO A 262 -22.79 2.16 2.61
N TRP A 263 -21.95 1.74 3.56
CA TRP A 263 -22.37 1.58 4.95
C TRP A 263 -22.93 2.84 5.61
N ARG A 264 -22.51 4.02 5.15
CA ARG A 264 -22.98 5.33 5.62
C ARG A 264 -24.37 5.70 5.13
N PHE A 265 -24.86 5.09 4.04
CA PHE A 265 -26.01 5.58 3.30
C PHE A 265 -27.25 4.70 3.38
N GLY A 266 -27.15 3.48 3.90
CA GLY A 266 -28.32 2.62 4.07
C GLY A 266 -28.02 1.13 4.22
N GLU A 267 -29.01 0.33 3.80
CA GLU A 267 -28.99 -1.12 3.90
C GLU A 267 -28.11 -1.76 2.79
N ARG A 268 -27.38 -2.82 3.12
CA ARG A 268 -26.47 -3.55 2.21
C ARG A 268 -27.16 -4.78 1.66
N HIS A 269 -28.09 -4.61 0.71
CA HIS A 269 -28.78 -5.74 0.12
C HIS A 269 -27.91 -6.53 -0.85
N VAL A 270 -27.32 -7.62 -0.36
CA VAL A 270 -26.61 -8.62 -1.16
C VAL A 270 -27.51 -9.82 -1.40
N TYR A 271 -27.59 -10.26 -2.64
CA TYR A 271 -28.34 -11.45 -3.08
C TYR A 271 -27.36 -12.56 -3.41
N ARG A 272 -27.87 -13.79 -3.49
CA ARG A 272 -27.08 -14.97 -3.86
C ARG A 272 -27.69 -15.63 -5.09
N ALA A 273 -26.85 -15.99 -6.06
CA ALA A 273 -27.24 -16.80 -7.20
C ALA A 273 -26.58 -18.17 -7.08
N GLU A 274 -27.37 -19.24 -7.14
CA GLU A 274 -26.89 -20.61 -7.23
C GLU A 274 -27.06 -21.11 -8.66
N VAL A 275 -26.03 -21.74 -9.20
CA VAL A 275 -26.08 -22.40 -10.52
C VAL A 275 -25.84 -23.89 -10.31
N ILE A 276 -26.82 -24.69 -10.73
CA ILE A 276 -26.83 -26.13 -10.56
C ILE A 276 -26.83 -26.76 -11.95
N ALA A 277 -25.78 -27.51 -12.29
CA ALA A 277 -25.74 -28.30 -13.52
C ALA A 277 -26.14 -29.76 -13.20
N ARG A 278 -27.02 -30.33 -14.02
CA ARG A 278 -27.48 -31.73 -13.91
C ARG A 278 -27.19 -32.48 -15.20
N ALA A 279 -26.86 -33.75 -15.09
CA ALA A 279 -26.77 -34.66 -16.22
C ALA A 279 -28.17 -35.10 -16.68
N ALA A 280 -28.26 -35.76 -17.84
CA ALA A 280 -29.53 -36.22 -18.43
C ALA A 280 -30.35 -37.17 -17.54
N ASP A 281 -29.71 -37.89 -16.61
CA ASP A 281 -30.37 -38.76 -15.62
C ASP A 281 -30.96 -37.97 -14.43
N GLY A 282 -30.81 -36.64 -14.41
CA GLY A 282 -31.24 -35.75 -13.35
C GLY A 282 -30.26 -35.64 -12.17
N ALA A 283 -29.16 -36.40 -12.18
CA ALA A 283 -28.15 -36.36 -11.14
C ALA A 283 -27.44 -35.00 -11.15
N GLU A 284 -27.22 -34.45 -9.96
CA GLU A 284 -26.48 -33.20 -9.81
C GLU A 284 -25.02 -33.41 -10.16
N SER A 285 -24.55 -32.69 -11.17
CA SER A 285 -23.18 -32.76 -11.66
C SER A 285 -22.29 -31.73 -10.97
N SER A 286 -22.74 -30.49 -10.90
CA SER A 286 -22.05 -29.42 -10.19
C SER A 286 -23.03 -28.44 -9.59
N ARG A 287 -22.59 -27.79 -8.52
CA ARG A 287 -23.29 -26.70 -7.88
C ARG A 287 -22.27 -25.68 -7.44
N ILE A 288 -22.47 -24.45 -7.89
CA ILE A 288 -21.70 -23.28 -7.46
C ILE A 288 -22.68 -22.20 -7.00
N ASP A 289 -22.16 -21.24 -6.26
CA ASP A 289 -22.91 -20.06 -5.89
C ASP A 289 -21.99 -18.85 -5.76
N ASP A 290 -22.55 -17.67 -5.93
CA ASP A 290 -21.86 -16.41 -5.70
C ASP A 290 -22.84 -15.28 -5.31
N GLY A 291 -22.30 -14.22 -4.70
CA GLY A 291 -23.02 -13.03 -4.30
C GLY A 291 -23.13 -12.00 -5.42
N PHE A 292 -24.19 -11.20 -5.40
CA PHE A 292 -24.33 -10.02 -6.26
C PHE A 292 -25.19 -8.96 -5.59
N ALA A 293 -25.13 -7.72 -6.09
CA ALA A 293 -26.02 -6.68 -5.61
C ALA A 293 -26.37 -5.65 -6.68
N PHE A 294 -27.54 -5.02 -6.53
CA PHE A 294 -27.97 -3.94 -7.40
C PHE A 294 -27.39 -2.62 -6.91
N ARG A 295 -26.49 -2.01 -7.68
CA ARG A 295 -26.00 -0.66 -7.43
C ARG A 295 -25.55 -0.02 -8.73
N GLU A 296 -25.52 1.30 -8.72
CA GLU A 296 -24.95 2.10 -9.80
C GLU A 296 -23.72 2.83 -9.27
N LEU A 297 -22.60 2.70 -9.97
CA LEU A 297 -21.42 3.54 -9.77
C LEU A 297 -21.25 4.39 -11.02
N SER A 298 -21.16 5.70 -10.84
CA SER A 298 -20.88 6.62 -11.94
C SER A 298 -19.58 7.36 -11.65
N TRP A 299 -18.71 7.37 -12.66
CA TRP A 299 -17.37 7.93 -12.59
C TRP A 299 -17.14 8.87 -13.77
N ASP A 300 -16.41 9.96 -13.52
CA ASP A 300 -15.75 10.74 -14.57
C ASP A 300 -14.29 10.96 -14.17
N ILE A 301 -13.38 10.20 -14.80
CA ILE A 301 -11.94 10.23 -14.50
C ILE A 301 -11.19 10.77 -15.72
N GLY A 302 -10.25 11.67 -15.46
CA GLY A 302 -9.30 12.17 -16.45
C GLY A 302 -8.32 13.15 -15.82
N PRO A 303 -7.38 13.70 -16.62
CA PRO A 303 -6.24 14.47 -16.08
C PRO A 303 -6.60 15.70 -15.22
N ARG A 304 -7.83 16.22 -15.36
CA ARG A 304 -8.34 17.39 -14.63
C ARG A 304 -9.78 17.20 -14.12
N ARG A 305 -10.29 15.97 -14.17
CA ARG A 305 -11.66 15.66 -13.82
C ARG A 305 -11.67 14.41 -12.96
N TRP A 306 -12.33 14.51 -11.84
CA TRP A 306 -12.63 13.38 -11.00
C TRP A 306 -14.05 13.61 -10.48
N SER A 307 -14.91 12.61 -10.61
CA SER A 307 -16.18 12.59 -9.88
C SER A 307 -16.56 11.14 -9.62
N PHE A 308 -17.17 10.91 -8.48
CA PHE A 308 -17.65 9.60 -8.08
C PHE A 308 -19.00 9.72 -7.39
N SER A 309 -19.95 8.90 -7.83
CA SER A 309 -21.26 8.79 -7.21
C SER A 309 -21.71 7.34 -7.07
N VAL A 310 -22.49 7.09 -6.03
CA VAL A 310 -23.13 5.80 -5.77
C VAL A 310 -24.64 6.01 -5.79
N ASN A 311 -25.34 5.26 -6.63
CA ASN A 311 -26.79 5.37 -6.82
C ASN A 311 -27.25 6.81 -7.09
N GLY A 312 -26.47 7.56 -7.89
CA GLY A 312 -26.73 8.96 -8.26
C GLY A 312 -26.33 10.02 -7.22
N ARG A 313 -25.72 9.63 -6.09
CA ARG A 313 -25.31 10.56 -5.02
C ARG A 313 -23.78 10.71 -4.98
N PRO A 314 -23.23 11.94 -5.05
CA PRO A 314 -21.78 12.14 -5.04
C PRO A 314 -21.18 11.73 -3.69
N VAL A 315 -19.98 11.15 -3.71
CA VAL A 315 -19.33 10.59 -2.52
C VAL A 315 -17.90 11.07 -2.42
N PHE A 316 -17.55 11.73 -1.32
CA PHE A 316 -16.16 11.91 -0.93
C PHE A 316 -15.66 10.63 -0.26
N LEU A 317 -14.57 10.07 -0.78
CA LEU A 317 -14.02 8.81 -0.29
C LEU A 317 -13.04 9.04 0.87
N ARG A 318 -13.47 8.72 2.09
CA ARG A 318 -12.58 8.64 3.26
C ARG A 318 -12.01 7.22 3.29
N GLY A 319 -10.74 7.05 2.95
CA GLY A 319 -10.16 5.73 2.74
C GLY A 319 -8.90 5.45 3.54
N ALA A 320 -8.47 4.20 3.49
CA ALA A 320 -7.12 3.80 3.89
C ALA A 320 -6.57 2.73 2.96
N CYS A 321 -5.27 2.78 2.73
CA CYS A 321 -4.54 1.72 2.07
C CYS A 321 -4.43 0.50 3.01
N TYR A 322 -4.57 -0.71 2.45
CA TYR A 322 -4.72 -1.95 3.21
C TYR A 322 -3.84 -3.07 2.66
N ALA A 323 -2.92 -3.53 3.51
CA ALA A 323 -2.09 -4.71 3.33
C ALA A 323 -1.97 -5.38 4.71
N PRO A 324 -2.83 -6.37 5.04
CA PRO A 324 -3.03 -6.80 6.42
C PRO A 324 -1.93 -7.68 7.01
N SER A 325 -1.22 -8.49 6.22
CA SER A 325 -0.10 -9.30 6.69
C SER A 325 0.80 -9.71 5.53
N TYR A 326 2.11 -9.72 5.78
CA TYR A 326 3.15 -10.30 4.92
C TYR A 326 2.97 -11.81 4.71
N ARG A 327 2.21 -12.46 5.59
CA ARG A 327 1.90 -13.89 5.52
C ARG A 327 0.42 -14.09 5.18
N LEU A 328 0.16 -14.71 4.04
CA LEU A 328 -1.19 -14.96 3.54
C LEU A 328 -1.92 -16.04 4.35
N ASP A 329 -1.20 -16.96 5.01
CA ASP A 329 -1.77 -18.01 5.85
C ASP A 329 -2.17 -17.52 7.26
N GLU A 330 -1.82 -16.29 7.63
CA GLU A 330 -2.29 -15.64 8.86
C GLU A 330 -3.64 -14.92 8.68
N LEU A 331 -4.11 -14.80 7.44
CA LEU A 331 -5.34 -14.08 7.12
C LEU A 331 -6.56 -14.95 7.41
N SER A 332 -7.42 -14.47 8.31
CA SER A 332 -8.67 -15.15 8.68
C SER A 332 -9.89 -14.25 8.52
N ALA A 333 -11.08 -14.87 8.49
CA ALA A 333 -12.35 -14.16 8.44
C ALA A 333 -12.53 -13.21 9.63
N GLU A 334 -12.08 -13.62 10.83
CA GLU A 334 -12.16 -12.84 12.06
C GLU A 334 -11.26 -11.62 12.02
N LEU A 335 -10.05 -11.78 11.46
CA LEU A 335 -9.11 -10.68 11.29
C LEU A 335 -9.67 -9.62 10.33
N PHE A 336 -10.24 -10.04 9.19
CA PHE A 336 -10.92 -9.10 8.29
C PHE A 336 -12.10 -8.40 8.94
N ALA A 337 -12.93 -9.12 9.69
CA ALA A 337 -14.08 -8.54 10.37
C ALA A 337 -13.65 -7.48 11.39
N SER A 338 -12.56 -7.74 12.14
CA SER A 338 -11.97 -6.80 13.09
C SER A 338 -11.39 -5.55 12.41
N ASP A 339 -10.64 -5.74 11.33
CA ASP A 339 -10.04 -4.63 10.58
C ASP A 339 -11.15 -3.75 9.94
N ILE A 340 -12.21 -4.36 9.38
CA ILE A 340 -13.38 -3.66 8.83
C ILE A 340 -14.14 -2.89 9.92
N ALA A 341 -14.35 -3.50 11.09
CA ALA A 341 -15.01 -2.83 12.21
C ALA A 341 -14.20 -1.61 12.69
N THR A 342 -12.87 -1.75 12.75
CA THR A 342 -11.97 -0.65 13.11
C THR A 342 -12.00 0.47 12.08
N ALA A 343 -11.99 0.12 10.78
CA ALA A 343 -12.10 1.08 9.70
C ALA A 343 -13.41 1.90 9.79
N LYS A 344 -14.54 1.25 10.04
CA LYS A 344 -15.83 1.93 10.25
C LYS A 344 -15.83 2.83 11.49
N ALA A 345 -15.26 2.37 12.60
CA ALA A 345 -15.11 3.19 13.80
C ALA A 345 -14.23 4.43 13.55
N ALA A 346 -13.25 4.33 12.66
CA ALA A 346 -12.43 5.43 12.18
C ALA A 346 -13.09 6.24 11.04
N ASN A 347 -14.37 6.03 10.75
CA ASN A 347 -15.14 6.71 9.71
C ASN A 347 -14.62 6.50 8.27
N LEU A 348 -13.98 5.36 7.98
CA LEU A 348 -13.56 5.01 6.63
C LEU A 348 -14.71 4.41 5.83
N ASP A 349 -14.78 4.80 4.56
CA ASP A 349 -15.77 4.36 3.56
C ASP A 349 -15.16 3.37 2.55
N ALA A 350 -13.83 3.37 2.40
CA ALA A 350 -13.15 2.59 1.38
C ALA A 350 -11.78 2.04 1.81
N PHE A 351 -11.41 0.91 1.21
CA PHE A 351 -10.07 0.36 1.23
C PHE A 351 -9.42 0.50 -0.13
N ARG A 352 -8.10 0.70 -0.15
CA ARG A 352 -7.26 0.43 -1.33
C ARG A 352 -6.38 -0.77 -1.01
N VAL A 353 -6.58 -1.89 -1.69
CA VAL A 353 -5.72 -3.08 -1.54
C VAL A 353 -4.48 -2.84 -2.40
N VAL A 354 -3.39 -2.44 -1.75
CA VAL A 354 -2.18 -1.96 -2.44
C VAL A 354 -1.37 -3.13 -2.98
N ALA A 355 -1.10 -3.13 -4.28
CA ALA A 355 -0.27 -4.09 -5.02
C ALA A 355 -0.34 -5.55 -4.49
N ASN A 356 -1.53 -6.03 -4.14
CA ASN A 356 -1.77 -7.33 -3.52
C ASN A 356 -3.20 -7.80 -3.81
N VAL A 357 -3.47 -9.10 -3.67
CA VAL A 357 -4.81 -9.69 -3.79
C VAL A 357 -5.11 -10.51 -2.54
N LEU A 358 -6.16 -10.14 -1.83
CA LEU A 358 -6.58 -10.81 -0.60
C LEU A 358 -7.48 -12.03 -0.88
N PRO A 359 -7.67 -12.93 0.10
CA PRO A 359 -8.66 -14.01 0.02
C PRO A 359 -10.08 -13.50 -0.29
N SER A 360 -10.88 -14.31 -1.01
CA SER A 360 -12.26 -13.95 -1.40
C SER A 360 -13.15 -13.56 -0.21
N GLU A 361 -12.86 -14.12 0.96
CA GLU A 361 -13.57 -13.83 2.20
C GLU A 361 -13.51 -12.35 2.60
N PHE A 362 -12.40 -11.66 2.34
CA PHE A 362 -12.28 -10.23 2.60
C PHE A 362 -13.30 -9.43 1.77
N TYR A 363 -13.39 -9.69 0.47
CA TYR A 363 -14.30 -8.96 -0.42
C TYR A 363 -15.76 -9.28 -0.11
N ARG A 364 -16.08 -10.53 0.24
CA ARG A 364 -17.42 -10.90 0.73
C ARG A 364 -17.80 -10.10 1.97
N GLN A 365 -16.90 -9.99 2.93
CA GLN A 365 -17.15 -9.16 4.12
C GLN A 365 -17.21 -7.67 3.79
N ALA A 366 -16.43 -7.18 2.84
CA ALA A 366 -16.51 -5.80 2.36
C ALA A 366 -17.89 -5.52 1.72
N ASP A 367 -18.42 -6.45 0.92
CA ASP A 367 -19.75 -6.38 0.34
C ASP A 367 -20.82 -6.29 1.44
N GLU A 368 -20.81 -7.21 2.39
CA GLU A 368 -21.77 -7.26 3.50
C GLU A 368 -21.65 -6.03 4.43
N ALA A 369 -20.44 -5.54 4.62
CA ALA A 369 -20.16 -4.37 5.44
C ALA A 369 -20.54 -3.05 4.77
N GLY A 370 -20.60 -2.99 3.44
CA GLY A 370 -20.84 -1.75 2.71
C GLY A 370 -19.57 -0.91 2.51
N MET A 371 -18.40 -1.55 2.46
CA MET A 371 -17.11 -0.91 2.23
C MET A 371 -16.79 -0.92 0.74
N LEU A 372 -16.32 0.20 0.19
CA LEU A 372 -15.82 0.26 -1.18
C LEU A 372 -14.37 -0.22 -1.24
N VAL A 373 -13.94 -0.78 -2.38
CA VAL A 373 -12.59 -1.31 -2.56
C VAL A 373 -11.99 -0.82 -3.88
N PHE A 374 -10.82 -0.21 -3.80
CA PHE A 374 -9.92 0.00 -4.94
C PHE A 374 -8.95 -1.18 -4.97
N GLN A 375 -8.92 -1.90 -6.09
CA GLN A 375 -8.16 -3.13 -6.21
C GLN A 375 -7.01 -2.97 -7.18
N ASP A 376 -5.79 -3.05 -6.66
CA ASP A 376 -4.57 -3.05 -7.46
C ASP A 376 -4.31 -4.46 -8.04
N LEU A 377 -3.76 -4.54 -9.25
CA LEU A 377 -3.01 -5.71 -9.67
C LEU A 377 -1.71 -5.79 -8.83
N PRO A 378 -1.14 -6.98 -8.53
CA PRO A 378 0.09 -7.08 -7.73
C PRO A 378 1.35 -6.69 -8.51
N LEU A 379 1.38 -5.45 -9.00
CA LEU A 379 2.49 -4.75 -9.63
C LEU A 379 2.81 -3.50 -8.81
N THR A 380 4.08 -3.31 -8.48
CA THR A 380 4.58 -2.07 -7.85
C THR A 380 5.97 -1.74 -8.41
N GLY A 381 6.32 -0.47 -8.58
CA GLY A 381 7.68 -0.04 -8.97
C GLY A 381 8.13 -0.46 -10.38
N THR A 382 9.42 -0.73 -10.56
CA THR A 382 10.01 -1.00 -11.90
C THR A 382 10.11 -2.49 -12.20
N TYR A 383 9.71 -2.89 -13.40
CA TYR A 383 9.93 -4.23 -13.93
C TYR A 383 10.89 -4.23 -15.13
N VAL A 384 11.70 -5.29 -15.23
CA VAL A 384 12.55 -5.64 -16.41
C VAL A 384 13.56 -4.53 -16.79
N TYR A 385 14.13 -3.83 -15.81
CA TYR A 385 15.21 -2.86 -16.07
C TYR A 385 16.44 -3.55 -16.69
N HIS A 386 16.86 -3.10 -17.89
CA HIS A 386 17.90 -3.74 -18.71
C HIS A 386 17.70 -5.27 -18.91
N GLY A 387 16.46 -5.75 -18.86
CA GLY A 387 16.16 -7.17 -19.02
C GLY A 387 16.26 -7.66 -20.46
N ARG A 388 16.36 -8.97 -20.62
CA ARG A 388 16.39 -9.65 -21.93
C ARG A 388 14.97 -9.75 -22.50
N ASN A 389 14.85 -9.90 -23.82
CA ASN A 389 13.55 -9.97 -24.49
C ASN A 389 12.65 -11.14 -24.01
N ASP A 390 13.23 -12.25 -23.55
CA ASP A 390 12.49 -13.37 -22.95
C ASP A 390 11.90 -13.01 -21.58
N GLU A 391 12.60 -12.19 -20.79
CA GLU A 391 12.18 -11.73 -19.47
C GLU A 391 11.03 -10.72 -19.59
N ALA A 392 11.15 -9.80 -20.54
CA ALA A 392 10.09 -8.89 -20.97
C ALA A 392 8.80 -9.65 -21.34
N ARG A 393 8.90 -10.62 -22.25
CA ARG A 393 7.74 -11.43 -22.68
C ARG A 393 7.13 -12.22 -21.53
N PHE A 394 7.96 -12.75 -20.63
CA PHE A 394 7.48 -13.45 -19.45
C PHE A 394 6.65 -12.52 -18.56
N PHE A 395 7.21 -11.36 -18.19
CA PHE A 395 6.55 -10.35 -17.36
C PHE A 395 5.19 -9.93 -17.94
N GLU A 396 5.16 -9.52 -19.22
CA GLU A 396 3.94 -9.08 -19.88
C GLU A 396 2.88 -10.21 -19.94
N SER A 397 3.29 -11.43 -20.25
CA SER A 397 2.37 -12.58 -20.29
C SER A 397 1.82 -12.92 -18.90
N ALA A 398 2.67 -12.86 -17.87
CA ALA A 398 2.29 -13.12 -16.50
C ALA A 398 1.33 -12.05 -15.96
N ALA A 399 1.60 -10.77 -16.24
CA ALA A 399 0.72 -9.67 -15.85
C ALA A 399 -0.69 -9.81 -16.46
N ARG A 400 -0.78 -10.15 -17.75
CA ARG A 400 -2.06 -10.41 -18.44
C ARG A 400 -2.82 -11.59 -17.85
N GLN A 401 -2.12 -12.69 -17.59
CA GLN A 401 -2.74 -13.87 -17.02
C GLN A 401 -3.30 -13.57 -15.62
N GLN A 402 -2.49 -12.95 -14.75
CA GLN A 402 -2.91 -12.57 -13.40
C GLN A 402 -4.06 -11.57 -13.42
N GLN A 403 -4.08 -10.62 -14.35
CA GLN A 403 -5.21 -9.70 -14.52
C GLN A 403 -6.51 -10.44 -14.86
N ALA A 404 -6.48 -11.38 -15.81
CA ALA A 404 -7.66 -12.12 -16.20
C ALA A 404 -8.21 -12.99 -15.05
N GLU A 405 -7.32 -13.61 -14.28
CA GLU A 405 -7.67 -14.37 -13.07
C GLU A 405 -8.29 -13.46 -12.00
N LEU A 406 -7.67 -12.31 -11.71
CA LEU A 406 -8.14 -11.31 -10.75
C LEU A 406 -9.56 -10.84 -11.08
N VAL A 407 -9.78 -10.35 -12.31
CA VAL A 407 -11.10 -9.85 -12.70
C VAL A 407 -12.14 -10.96 -12.61
N THR A 408 -11.82 -12.17 -13.05
CA THR A 408 -12.79 -13.27 -13.00
C THR A 408 -13.15 -13.65 -11.56
N MET A 409 -12.19 -13.65 -10.63
CA MET A 409 -12.46 -13.94 -9.22
C MET A 409 -13.32 -12.86 -8.56
N LEU A 410 -13.12 -11.60 -8.94
CA LEU A 410 -13.65 -10.47 -8.18
C LEU A 410 -14.80 -9.71 -8.87
N HIS A 411 -15.14 -10.07 -10.11
CA HIS A 411 -16.16 -9.42 -10.95
C HIS A 411 -17.50 -9.22 -10.21
N ASN A 412 -17.92 -10.23 -9.45
CA ASN A 412 -19.24 -10.28 -8.82
C ASN A 412 -19.33 -9.49 -7.51
N HIS A 413 -18.21 -9.03 -6.94
CA HIS A 413 -18.18 -8.30 -5.66
C HIS A 413 -18.65 -6.85 -5.81
N PRO A 414 -19.82 -6.44 -5.28
CA PRO A 414 -20.26 -5.05 -5.33
C PRO A 414 -19.33 -4.08 -4.58
N SER A 415 -18.51 -4.51 -3.65
CA SER A 415 -17.54 -3.62 -2.96
C SER A 415 -16.49 -3.05 -3.92
N ILE A 416 -16.05 -3.80 -4.93
CA ILE A 416 -15.03 -3.32 -5.89
C ILE A 416 -15.56 -2.10 -6.63
N ALA A 417 -14.85 -0.98 -6.57
CA ALA A 417 -15.27 0.31 -7.12
C ALA A 417 -14.36 0.80 -8.26
N LEU A 418 -13.08 0.42 -8.23
CA LEU A 418 -12.05 0.86 -9.18
C LEU A 418 -10.97 -0.23 -9.32
N TRP A 419 -10.49 -0.44 -10.56
CA TRP A 419 -9.31 -1.24 -10.86
C TRP A 419 -8.07 -0.36 -11.02
N ILE A 420 -6.94 -0.77 -10.45
CA ILE A 420 -5.64 -0.09 -10.58
C ILE A 420 -4.64 -1.08 -11.18
N ALA A 421 -4.01 -0.75 -12.30
CA ALA A 421 -3.10 -1.68 -12.96
C ALA A 421 -1.70 -1.74 -12.35
N HIS A 422 -1.16 -0.63 -11.85
CA HIS A 422 0.20 -0.58 -11.32
C HIS A 422 0.34 0.46 -10.21
N ASP A 423 0.95 0.08 -9.09
CA ASP A 423 1.35 1.00 -8.03
C ASP A 423 2.72 1.63 -8.34
N GLU A 424 2.81 2.96 -8.40
CA GLU A 424 4.08 3.70 -8.51
C GLU A 424 5.07 3.26 -9.62
N PRO A 425 4.66 3.06 -10.89
CA PRO A 425 5.56 2.64 -11.95
C PRO A 425 6.63 3.70 -12.32
N PRO A 426 7.72 3.32 -13.02
CA PRO A 426 8.85 4.21 -13.33
C PRO A 426 8.54 5.36 -14.29
N TRP A 427 7.40 5.32 -14.98
CA TRP A 427 7.01 6.38 -15.92
C TRP A 427 6.28 7.54 -15.23
N LEU A 428 5.96 7.43 -13.94
CA LEU A 428 5.47 8.56 -13.15
C LEU A 428 6.56 9.60 -12.99
N ALA A 429 6.17 10.87 -13.02
CA ALA A 429 7.09 11.99 -12.88
C ALA A 429 7.81 12.03 -11.52
N THR A 430 7.25 11.39 -10.49
CA THR A 430 7.88 11.24 -9.17
C THR A 430 8.95 10.15 -9.13
N ASN A 431 8.95 9.24 -10.10
CA ASN A 431 9.73 7.99 -10.12
C ASN A 431 10.67 7.89 -11.34
N PHE A 432 10.98 9.02 -11.96
CA PHE A 432 11.80 9.09 -13.18
C PHE A 432 13.22 8.52 -13.00
N ASP A 433 13.70 8.36 -11.76
CA ASP A 433 14.99 7.76 -11.42
C ASP A 433 14.93 6.22 -11.31
N LEU A 434 13.73 5.63 -11.36
CA LEU A 434 13.53 4.19 -11.21
C LEU A 434 13.70 3.40 -12.53
N GLY A 435 13.90 4.05 -13.68
CA GLY A 435 13.97 3.35 -14.96
C GLY A 435 14.75 4.08 -16.06
N ASP A 436 15.22 3.31 -17.04
CA ASP A 436 15.82 3.82 -18.27
C ASP A 436 14.72 4.06 -19.30
N VAL A 437 15.05 4.71 -20.42
CA VAL A 437 14.07 5.02 -21.46
C VAL A 437 13.34 3.78 -21.98
N HIS A 438 13.99 2.62 -21.99
CA HIS A 438 13.41 1.39 -22.51
C HIS A 438 12.40 0.78 -21.54
N SER A 439 12.80 0.57 -20.29
CA SER A 439 11.95 0.06 -19.20
C SER A 439 10.78 0.99 -18.90
N VAL A 440 10.97 2.31 -18.89
CA VAL A 440 9.90 3.32 -18.77
C VAL A 440 8.86 3.14 -19.87
N ARG A 441 9.28 3.01 -21.13
CA ARG A 441 8.35 2.82 -22.27
C ARG A 441 7.63 1.49 -22.21
N GLN A 442 8.33 0.43 -21.84
CA GLN A 442 7.74 -0.90 -21.71
C GLN A 442 6.65 -0.91 -20.62
N ASN A 443 6.98 -0.47 -19.40
CA ASN A 443 6.06 -0.41 -18.28
C ASN A 443 4.84 0.47 -18.64
N HIS A 444 5.06 1.65 -19.22
CA HIS A 444 3.95 2.48 -19.70
C HIS A 444 3.07 1.77 -20.73
N SER A 445 3.66 1.05 -21.69
CA SER A 445 2.88 0.34 -22.72
C SER A 445 2.01 -0.77 -22.12
N ILE A 446 2.57 -1.61 -21.25
CA ILE A 446 1.81 -2.70 -20.62
C ILE A 446 0.73 -2.14 -19.69
N ASP A 447 1.01 -1.09 -18.92
CA ASP A 447 0.05 -0.51 -17.97
C ASP A 447 -1.17 0.09 -18.67
N GLN A 448 -0.98 0.77 -19.82
CA GLN A 448 -2.08 1.27 -20.63
C GLN A 448 -2.92 0.14 -21.25
N GLU A 449 -2.28 -0.95 -21.64
CA GLU A 449 -2.98 -2.13 -22.17
C GLU A 449 -3.75 -2.86 -21.06
N LEU A 450 -3.16 -3.00 -19.87
CA LEU A 450 -3.82 -3.56 -18.70
C LEU A 450 -5.05 -2.69 -18.35
N LYS A 451 -4.92 -1.36 -18.31
CA LYS A 451 -6.08 -0.46 -18.10
C LYS A 451 -7.21 -0.76 -19.09
N SER A 452 -6.93 -0.78 -20.38
CA SER A 452 -7.91 -1.08 -21.43
C SER A 452 -8.54 -2.46 -21.27
N THR A 453 -7.73 -3.45 -20.88
CA THR A 453 -8.18 -4.83 -20.67
C THR A 453 -9.07 -4.96 -19.43
N PHE A 454 -8.80 -4.23 -18.34
CA PHE A 454 -9.72 -4.15 -17.19
C PHE A 454 -11.09 -3.62 -17.63
N GLU A 455 -11.12 -2.49 -18.34
CA GLU A 455 -12.36 -1.87 -18.84
C GLU A 455 -13.12 -2.79 -19.83
N HIS A 456 -12.40 -3.66 -20.55
CA HIS A 456 -13.01 -4.66 -21.43
C HIS A 456 -13.57 -5.87 -20.66
N LEU A 457 -12.81 -6.41 -19.70
CA LEU A 457 -13.19 -7.60 -18.94
C LEU A 457 -14.31 -7.31 -17.93
N ASP A 458 -14.35 -6.09 -17.39
CA ASP A 458 -15.39 -5.59 -16.48
C ASP A 458 -15.82 -4.17 -16.86
N PRO A 459 -16.75 -4.01 -17.82
CA PRO A 459 -17.23 -2.70 -18.27
C PRO A 459 -18.10 -1.98 -17.23
N SER A 460 -18.39 -2.60 -16.08
CA SER A 460 -19.21 -1.97 -15.03
C SER A 460 -18.42 -1.03 -14.12
N ARG A 461 -17.09 -0.99 -14.28
CA ARG A 461 -16.16 -0.24 -13.43
C ARG A 461 -15.06 0.40 -14.27
N PRO A 462 -14.54 1.58 -13.89
CA PRO A 462 -13.37 2.15 -14.54
C PRO A 462 -12.08 1.46 -14.08
N ALA A 463 -11.00 1.71 -14.82
CA ALA A 463 -9.64 1.37 -14.43
C ALA A 463 -8.72 2.59 -14.56
N VAL A 464 -7.62 2.60 -13.81
CA VAL A 464 -6.48 3.51 -14.03
C VAL A 464 -5.22 2.72 -14.32
N ALA A 465 -4.36 3.27 -15.18
CA ALA A 465 -3.11 2.61 -15.58
C ALA A 465 -2.09 2.59 -14.43
N ALA A 466 -2.08 3.63 -13.61
CA ALA A 466 -1.27 3.67 -12.40
C ALA A 466 -1.91 4.48 -11.29
N SER A 467 -1.64 4.07 -10.06
CA SER A 467 -1.82 4.90 -8.87
C SER A 467 -0.67 5.91 -8.79
N GLY A 468 -1.01 7.19 -8.62
CA GLY A 468 -0.04 8.29 -8.63
C GLY A 468 0.12 9.02 -9.98
N ASP A 469 -0.67 8.66 -10.99
CA ASP A 469 -0.71 9.34 -12.31
C ASP A 469 -1.74 10.48 -12.33
N ILE A 470 -3.03 10.12 -12.29
CA ILE A 470 -4.16 11.07 -12.27
C ILE A 470 -4.53 11.42 -10.82
N ASP A 471 -4.43 10.42 -9.95
CA ASP A 471 -4.47 10.52 -8.50
C ASP A 471 -3.08 10.83 -7.93
N LEU A 472 -3.01 11.19 -6.65
CA LEU A 472 -1.78 11.62 -5.99
C LEU A 472 -1.41 10.75 -4.79
N HIS A 473 -0.13 10.35 -4.73
CA HIS A 473 0.52 9.88 -3.51
C HIS A 473 1.14 11.08 -2.77
N LEU A 474 0.42 11.61 -1.79
CA LEU A 474 0.81 12.79 -1.02
C LEU A 474 1.76 12.40 0.13
N MET A 475 3.03 12.16 -0.20
CA MET A 475 4.09 11.84 0.77
C MET A 475 4.87 13.08 1.25
N VAL A 476 4.22 14.25 1.19
CA VAL A 476 4.79 15.52 1.65
C VAL A 476 4.86 15.53 3.19
N GLY A 477 6.00 15.95 3.73
CA GLY A 477 6.32 15.79 5.15
C GLY A 477 6.89 14.41 5.51
N TRP A 478 7.08 13.51 4.55
CA TRP A 478 7.78 12.24 4.76
C TRP A 478 8.87 11.96 3.73
N SER A 479 8.49 11.75 2.47
CA SER A 479 9.43 11.47 1.37
C SER A 479 9.82 12.74 0.62
N GLY A 480 8.99 13.79 0.68
CA GLY A 480 9.24 15.07 0.01
C GLY A 480 8.81 16.27 0.84
N GLY A 481 9.38 17.44 0.56
CA GLY A 481 8.93 18.73 1.11
C GLY A 481 8.91 18.85 2.64
N SER A 482 8.35 19.96 3.13
CA SER A 482 7.96 20.16 4.52
C SER A 482 6.50 19.77 4.70
N TRP A 483 6.09 19.28 5.87
CA TRP A 483 4.68 18.95 6.14
C TRP A 483 3.74 20.15 5.93
N ARG A 484 4.22 21.40 6.05
CA ARG A 484 3.39 22.59 5.77
C ARG A 484 2.96 22.68 4.31
N ASP A 485 3.76 22.12 3.41
CA ASP A 485 3.54 22.24 1.97
C ASP A 485 2.31 21.44 1.54
N ILE A 486 1.79 20.54 2.40
CA ILE A 486 0.46 19.93 2.27
C ILE A 486 -0.61 21.02 2.08
N GLY A 487 -0.50 22.13 2.81
CA GLY A 487 -1.41 23.28 2.73
C GLY A 487 -1.44 23.97 1.35
N LEU A 488 -0.51 23.63 0.46
CA LEU A 488 -0.37 24.20 -0.89
C LEU A 488 -0.87 23.25 -1.99
N VAL A 489 -1.27 22.02 -1.64
CA VAL A 489 -1.66 21.00 -2.62
C VAL A 489 -3.17 21.02 -2.85
N GLU A 490 -3.60 20.95 -4.11
CA GLU A 490 -5.01 20.86 -4.51
C GLU A 490 -5.21 19.67 -5.46
N PRO A 491 -5.27 18.43 -4.92
CA PRO A 491 -5.33 17.22 -5.72
C PRO A 491 -6.78 16.84 -6.07
N LEU A 492 -6.94 16.10 -7.17
CA LEU A 492 -8.23 15.51 -7.57
C LEU A 492 -8.66 14.35 -6.66
N MET A 493 -7.71 13.47 -6.37
CA MET A 493 -7.86 12.28 -5.55
C MET A 493 -6.51 11.99 -4.90
N VAL A 494 -6.52 11.67 -3.60
CA VAL A 494 -5.31 11.22 -2.89
C VAL A 494 -5.48 9.78 -2.48
N THR A 495 -4.74 8.88 -3.13
CA THR A 495 -4.79 7.41 -2.92
C THR A 495 -3.71 6.89 -1.97
N ALA A 496 -2.83 7.76 -1.47
CA ALA A 496 -1.93 7.48 -0.35
C ALA A 496 -1.46 8.80 0.28
N PHE A 497 -1.46 8.89 1.61
CA PHE A 497 -0.75 9.94 2.36
C PHE A 497 -0.37 9.43 3.76
N GLY A 498 0.79 9.83 4.26
CA GLY A 498 1.19 9.47 5.62
C GLY A 498 2.68 9.65 5.92
N ALA A 499 3.05 9.21 7.12
CA ALA A 499 4.41 9.18 7.64
C ALA A 499 4.58 7.95 8.55
N GLN A 500 5.81 7.46 8.72
CA GLN A 500 6.06 6.37 9.67
C GLN A 500 5.99 6.86 11.12
N SER A 501 5.73 5.92 12.02
CA SER A 501 5.98 6.06 13.45
C SER A 501 6.49 4.75 14.03
N LEU A 502 7.09 4.83 15.22
CA LEU A 502 7.48 3.63 15.98
C LEU A 502 6.24 2.92 16.53
N PRO A 503 6.28 1.58 16.66
CA PRO A 503 5.25 0.86 17.37
C PRO A 503 5.20 1.28 18.85
N ASP A 504 4.08 1.03 19.50
CA ASP A 504 3.92 1.30 20.93
C ASP A 504 4.98 0.56 21.77
N VAL A 505 5.34 1.09 22.94
CA VAL A 505 6.37 0.51 23.82
C VAL A 505 6.07 -0.94 24.21
N ASP A 506 4.79 -1.32 24.29
CA ASP A 506 4.36 -2.67 24.64
C ASP A 506 4.08 -3.58 23.42
N SER A 507 4.30 -3.08 22.20
CA SER A 507 4.14 -3.83 20.95
C SER A 507 5.01 -5.10 20.91
N PRO A 508 4.54 -6.22 20.34
CA PRO A 508 5.37 -7.42 20.22
C PRO A 508 6.38 -7.29 19.07
N ALA A 509 6.26 -6.26 18.23
CA ALA A 509 7.27 -5.94 17.21
C ALA A 509 8.68 -5.78 17.83
N TRP A 510 8.73 -5.31 19.08
CA TRP A 510 9.98 -5.18 19.82
C TRP A 510 10.70 -6.49 20.12
N ASP A 511 10.02 -7.64 20.04
CA ASP A 511 10.66 -8.95 20.21
C ASP A 511 11.63 -9.23 19.05
N THR A 512 11.35 -8.66 17.87
CA THR A 512 12.19 -8.79 16.67
C THR A 512 13.14 -7.60 16.52
N ILE A 513 12.68 -6.37 16.79
CA ILE A 513 13.49 -5.14 16.68
C ILE A 513 14.57 -5.06 17.77
N GLY A 514 14.20 -5.45 19.01
CA GLY A 514 15.01 -5.27 20.22
C GLY A 514 14.80 -3.92 20.90
N LYS A 515 14.47 -3.93 22.21
CA LYS A 515 14.28 -2.72 23.05
C LYS A 515 15.57 -2.09 23.57
N ARG A 516 16.71 -2.28 22.91
CA ARG A 516 17.99 -1.77 23.42
C ARG A 516 18.06 -0.25 23.23
N TRP A 517 18.48 0.48 24.27
CA TRP A 517 18.70 1.92 24.23
C TRP A 517 19.94 2.32 25.04
N PRO A 518 20.79 3.25 24.56
CA PRO A 518 20.76 3.87 23.24
C PRO A 518 21.02 2.86 22.12
N VAL A 519 20.59 3.21 20.90
CA VAL A 519 20.79 2.42 19.68
C VAL A 519 21.49 3.29 18.65
N ALA A 520 22.25 2.67 17.74
CA ALA A 520 22.89 3.38 16.64
C ALA A 520 21.83 3.93 15.67
N ASP A 521 22.10 5.08 15.05
CA ASP A 521 21.17 5.75 14.15
C ASP A 521 20.86 4.97 12.86
N ASP A 522 21.68 3.97 12.55
CA ASP A 522 21.62 3.10 11.39
C ASP A 522 21.60 1.60 11.78
N ASP A 523 21.16 1.29 13.00
CA ASP A 523 21.17 -0.08 13.52
C ASP A 523 20.50 -1.06 12.54
N PRO A 524 21.20 -2.16 12.17
CA PRO A 524 20.69 -3.11 11.20
C PRO A 524 19.34 -3.75 11.56
N ALA A 525 19.05 -3.98 12.85
CA ALA A 525 17.77 -4.56 13.28
C ALA A 525 16.62 -3.57 13.08
N TRP A 526 16.88 -2.27 13.30
CA TRP A 526 15.88 -1.23 13.05
C TRP A 526 15.66 -1.04 11.55
N ARG A 527 16.72 -1.04 10.74
CA ARG A 527 16.61 -0.98 9.27
C ARG A 527 15.91 -2.21 8.69
N HIS A 528 16.13 -3.39 9.28
CA HIS A 528 15.41 -4.64 9.01
C HIS A 528 13.94 -4.61 9.41
N ALA A 529 13.57 -3.67 10.29
CA ALA A 529 12.20 -3.50 10.73
C ALA A 529 11.53 -2.29 10.08
N GLY A 530 12.02 -1.80 8.93
CA GLY A 530 11.39 -0.72 8.16
C GLY A 530 11.87 0.70 8.49
N PHE A 531 12.84 0.88 9.39
CA PHE A 531 13.34 2.21 9.74
C PHE A 531 14.04 2.90 8.54
N GLN A 532 13.57 4.10 8.18
CA GLN A 532 14.06 4.89 7.05
C GLN A 532 14.92 6.10 7.50
N PRO A 533 16.19 5.93 7.91
CA PRO A 533 16.95 6.94 8.64
C PRO A 533 17.00 8.31 7.94
N VAL A 534 17.09 8.34 6.61
CA VAL A 534 17.11 9.58 5.82
C VAL A 534 15.81 10.39 6.00
N ASN A 535 14.64 9.75 5.91
CA ASN A 535 13.35 10.43 6.03
C ASN A 535 13.13 10.95 7.46
N TRP A 536 13.49 10.13 8.46
CA TRP A 536 13.45 10.49 9.87
C TRP A 536 14.37 11.68 10.19
N ALA A 537 15.59 11.68 9.67
CA ALA A 537 16.58 12.74 9.83
C ALA A 537 16.15 14.07 9.19
N GLU A 538 15.70 14.03 7.95
CA GLU A 538 15.45 15.24 7.16
C GLU A 538 14.10 15.90 7.48
N ARG A 539 13.05 15.09 7.61
CA ARG A 539 11.65 15.56 7.60
C ARG A 539 10.86 15.10 8.83
N GLY A 540 11.14 13.89 9.33
CA GLY A 540 10.51 13.34 10.53
C GLY A 540 11.03 13.94 11.84
N VAL A 541 11.06 13.10 12.88
CA VAL A 541 11.37 13.52 14.26
C VAL A 541 12.85 13.41 14.62
N GLY A 542 13.74 13.19 13.65
CA GLY A 542 15.17 12.94 13.87
C GLY A 542 15.51 11.46 14.09
N LEU A 543 16.81 11.20 14.21
CA LEU A 543 17.41 9.88 14.45
C LEU A 543 17.40 9.52 15.94
N PRO A 544 17.56 8.22 16.31
CA PRO A 544 17.58 7.77 17.70
C PRO A 544 18.47 8.60 18.65
N SER A 545 19.68 8.96 18.21
CA SER A 545 20.66 9.73 18.98
C SER A 545 20.18 11.12 19.40
N ALA A 546 19.15 11.67 18.75
CA ALA A 546 18.56 12.96 19.07
C ALA A 546 17.56 12.90 20.24
N HIS A 547 17.26 11.70 20.77
CA HIS A 547 16.25 11.48 21.79
C HIS A 547 16.85 10.93 23.10
N PRO A 548 16.33 11.34 24.27
CA PRO A 548 16.88 10.92 25.55
C PRO A 548 16.54 9.47 25.93
N SER A 549 15.42 8.94 25.45
CA SER A 549 14.96 7.57 25.73
C SER A 549 14.11 7.02 24.58
N LEU A 550 13.97 5.69 24.54
CA LEU A 550 13.12 5.02 23.56
C LEU A 550 11.66 5.46 23.68
N GLU A 551 11.13 5.57 24.89
CA GLU A 551 9.76 5.98 25.16
C GLU A 551 9.50 7.39 24.63
N LYS A 552 10.46 8.31 24.82
CA LYS A 552 10.32 9.67 24.30
C LYS A 552 10.36 9.69 22.78
N TYR A 553 11.16 8.82 22.17
CA TYR A 553 11.22 8.71 20.72
C TYR A 553 9.92 8.15 20.13
N ILE A 554 9.36 7.10 20.75
CA ILE A 554 8.06 6.53 20.41
C ILE A 554 6.97 7.60 20.49
N GLU A 555 6.87 8.28 21.64
CA GLU A 555 5.88 9.34 21.87
C GLU A 555 5.97 10.44 20.80
N THR A 556 7.18 10.95 20.54
CA THR A 556 7.40 12.04 19.58
C THR A 556 7.06 11.59 18.16
N SER A 557 7.42 10.36 17.79
CA SER A 557 7.14 9.81 16.46
C SER A 557 5.65 9.59 16.20
N GLN A 558 4.92 9.02 17.16
CA GLN A 558 3.48 8.80 17.03
C GLN A 558 2.70 10.13 17.03
N GLN A 559 3.13 11.11 17.83
CA GLN A 559 2.57 12.46 17.79
C GLN A 559 2.79 13.14 16.43
N TYR A 560 3.96 12.96 15.82
CA TYR A 560 4.25 13.50 14.49
C TYR A 560 3.33 12.88 13.43
N GLN A 561 3.25 11.54 13.38
CA GLN A 561 2.37 10.83 12.45
C GLN A 561 0.92 11.28 12.64
N ALA A 562 0.41 11.28 13.88
CA ALA A 562 -0.96 11.68 14.19
C ALA A 562 -1.30 13.10 13.72
N ARG A 563 -0.41 14.07 13.98
CA ARG A 563 -0.61 15.47 13.59
C ARG A 563 -0.54 15.66 12.08
N LEU A 564 0.40 15.00 11.40
CA LEU A 564 0.53 15.04 9.95
C LEU A 564 -0.70 14.45 9.27
N LEU A 565 -1.14 13.26 9.69
CA LEU A 565 -2.34 12.62 9.12
C LEU A 565 -3.59 13.47 9.32
N ARG A 566 -3.80 14.03 10.53
CA ARG A 566 -4.94 14.91 10.78
C ARG A 566 -4.89 16.17 9.91
N PHE A 567 -3.74 16.82 9.80
CA PHE A 567 -3.58 18.02 8.98
C PHE A 567 -3.85 17.73 7.49
N ALA A 568 -3.29 16.64 6.96
CA ALA A 568 -3.53 16.21 5.58
C ALA A 568 -5.01 15.89 5.33
N ALA A 569 -5.62 15.06 6.18
CA ALA A 569 -7.02 14.67 6.05
C ALA A 569 -7.98 15.86 6.14
N GLU A 570 -7.79 16.76 7.12
CA GLU A 570 -8.60 17.98 7.26
C GLU A 570 -8.40 18.90 6.04
N HIS A 571 -7.16 19.14 5.59
CA HIS A 571 -6.86 19.92 4.39
C HIS A 571 -7.57 19.39 3.13
N LEU A 572 -7.48 18.09 2.88
CA LEU A 572 -8.14 17.47 1.72
C LEU A 572 -9.66 17.55 1.80
N ARG A 573 -10.23 17.40 3.01
CA ARG A 573 -11.69 17.52 3.23
C ARG A 573 -12.22 18.93 3.04
N THR A 574 -11.45 19.96 3.38
CA THR A 574 -11.88 21.35 3.11
C THR A 574 -12.02 21.67 1.61
N ARG A 575 -11.47 20.83 0.74
CA ARG A 575 -11.55 20.91 -0.73
C ARG A 575 -12.54 19.93 -1.35
N LYS A 576 -13.34 19.26 -0.52
CA LYS A 576 -14.36 18.29 -0.93
C LYS A 576 -15.22 18.85 -2.07
N PHE A 577 -15.25 18.12 -3.18
CA PHE A 577 -16.00 18.41 -4.43
C PHE A 577 -15.65 19.72 -5.14
N GLU A 578 -14.73 20.53 -4.61
CA GLU A 578 -14.16 21.68 -5.31
C GLU A 578 -12.99 21.21 -6.17
N SER A 579 -11.94 20.71 -5.52
CA SER A 579 -10.79 20.09 -6.19
C SER A 579 -10.61 18.64 -5.81
N CYS A 580 -11.01 18.19 -4.60
CA CYS A 580 -10.68 16.86 -4.08
C CYS A 580 -11.90 15.95 -3.86
N TRP A 581 -11.76 14.67 -4.21
CA TRP A 581 -12.82 13.65 -4.15
C TRP A 581 -12.53 12.48 -3.21
N GLY A 582 -11.35 12.41 -2.64
CA GLY A 582 -11.03 11.38 -1.65
C GLY A 582 -9.63 11.49 -1.09
N ALA A 583 -9.45 10.83 0.05
CA ALA A 583 -8.24 10.82 0.83
C ALA A 583 -8.02 9.44 1.46
N PHE A 584 -6.96 8.74 1.04
CA PHE A 584 -6.60 7.41 1.54
C PHE A 584 -5.34 7.47 2.41
N ALA A 585 -5.49 7.21 3.70
CA ALA A 585 -4.36 7.16 4.63
C ALA A 585 -3.50 5.91 4.36
N TYR A 586 -2.19 6.09 4.28
CA TYR A 586 -1.18 5.05 4.17
C TYR A 586 -0.62 4.84 5.59
N HIS A 587 -1.01 3.82 6.38
CA HIS A 587 -1.97 2.72 6.12
C HIS A 587 -2.88 2.42 7.31
N LEU A 588 -3.89 1.56 7.11
CA LEU A 588 -4.68 1.03 8.23
C LEU A 588 -3.83 0.18 9.19
N VAL A 589 -3.11 -0.83 8.68
CA VAL A 589 -2.33 -1.78 9.49
C VAL A 589 -0.91 -1.90 8.94
N ASP A 590 0.08 -2.04 9.80
CA ASP A 590 1.44 -2.41 9.40
C ASP A 590 1.48 -3.85 8.84
N PHE A 591 2.12 -4.02 7.68
CA PHE A 591 2.15 -5.29 6.94
C PHE A 591 3.00 -6.39 7.63
N PHE A 592 3.93 -6.00 8.49
CA PHE A 592 4.81 -6.90 9.25
C PHE A 592 5.14 -6.29 10.63
N PRO A 593 5.59 -7.08 11.62
CA PRO A 593 6.00 -6.55 12.92
C PRO A 593 7.21 -5.61 12.80
N GLY A 594 6.98 -4.30 12.88
CA GLY A 594 8.04 -3.32 12.62
C GLY A 594 7.66 -1.87 12.84
N ILE A 595 8.48 -1.00 12.25
CA ILE A 595 8.35 0.45 12.18
C ILE A 595 7.75 0.76 10.81
N GLY A 596 6.58 1.38 10.82
CA GLY A 596 5.80 1.52 9.60
C GLY A 596 4.77 2.64 9.65
N PHE A 597 3.95 2.67 8.60
CA PHE A 597 2.97 3.70 8.32
C PHE A 597 1.58 3.37 8.89
N GLY A 598 1.38 2.16 9.41
CA GLY A 598 0.13 1.68 9.97
C GLY A 598 -0.35 2.54 11.13
N MET A 599 -1.64 2.85 11.12
CA MET A 599 -2.37 3.40 12.25
C MET A 599 -2.60 2.35 13.35
N LEU A 600 -2.61 1.09 12.94
CA LEU A 600 -2.48 -0.09 13.78
C LEU A 600 -1.11 -0.71 13.52
N ASP A 601 -0.43 -1.18 14.56
CA ASP A 601 0.75 -2.04 14.35
C ASP A 601 0.33 -3.43 13.81
N ALA A 602 1.29 -4.29 13.45
CA ALA A 602 1.01 -5.61 12.89
C ALA A 602 0.19 -6.52 13.82
N ALA A 603 0.23 -6.27 15.13
CA ALA A 603 -0.57 -6.97 16.15
C ALA A 603 -1.92 -6.28 16.41
N ARG A 604 -2.34 -5.36 15.54
CA ARG A 604 -3.58 -4.57 15.61
C ARG A 604 -3.67 -3.69 16.87
N ARG A 605 -2.52 -3.27 17.44
CA ARG A 605 -2.53 -2.28 18.52
C ARG A 605 -2.66 -0.87 17.93
N PRO A 606 -3.62 -0.07 18.40
CA PRO A 606 -3.83 1.28 17.87
C PRO A 606 -2.68 2.21 18.27
N LYS A 607 -2.21 2.99 17.31
CA LYS A 607 -1.32 4.13 17.50
C LYS A 607 -2.15 5.41 17.59
N LEU A 608 -1.56 6.50 18.08
CA LEU A 608 -2.22 7.82 18.14
C LEU A 608 -2.77 8.31 16.79
N ALA A 609 -2.21 7.82 15.69
CA ALA A 609 -2.63 8.14 14.34
C ALA A 609 -4.05 7.68 14.00
N LEU A 610 -4.52 6.56 14.58
CA LEU A 610 -5.89 6.07 14.35
C LEU A 610 -6.93 7.07 14.85
N ASP A 611 -6.77 7.52 16.09
CA ASP A 611 -7.68 8.49 16.72
C ASP A 611 -7.63 9.85 16.01
N ALA A 612 -6.44 10.26 15.57
CA ALA A 612 -6.26 11.50 14.84
C ALA A 612 -6.97 11.48 13.48
N LEU A 613 -6.87 10.37 12.73
CA LEU A 613 -7.58 10.19 11.47
C LEU A 613 -9.09 10.08 11.72
N ALA A 614 -9.53 9.30 12.70
CA ALA A 614 -10.94 9.17 13.06
C ALA A 614 -11.57 10.53 13.40
N THR A 615 -10.82 11.38 14.10
CA THR A 615 -11.21 12.77 14.38
C THR A 615 -11.29 13.61 13.10
N ALA A 616 -10.26 13.55 12.25
CA ALA A 616 -10.24 14.27 10.98
C ALA A 616 -11.36 13.85 10.02
N PHE A 617 -11.79 12.59 10.10
CA PHE A 617 -12.81 11.96 9.27
C PHE A 617 -14.19 11.88 9.91
N LYS A 618 -14.43 12.51 11.07
CA LYS A 618 -15.78 12.64 11.64
C LYS A 618 -16.81 13.02 10.56
N PRO A 619 -18.02 12.42 10.56
CA PRO A 619 -19.02 12.65 9.52
C PRO A 619 -19.29 14.14 9.29
N THR A 620 -19.58 14.90 10.34
CA THR A 620 -19.60 16.36 10.31
C THR A 620 -18.42 16.92 11.10
N ARG A 621 -17.66 17.84 10.51
CA ARG A 621 -16.43 18.38 11.09
C ARG A 621 -16.31 19.89 10.88
N LEU A 622 -15.97 20.60 11.94
CA LEU A 622 -15.50 21.98 11.91
C LEU A 622 -13.96 21.99 11.92
N ILE A 623 -13.36 22.61 10.92
CA ILE A 623 -11.92 22.64 10.70
C ILE A 623 -11.42 24.09 10.83
N VAL A 624 -10.29 24.26 11.53
CA VAL A 624 -9.52 25.51 11.53
C VAL A 624 -8.41 25.36 10.50
N GLU A 625 -8.54 26.01 9.36
CA GLU A 625 -7.54 26.02 8.29
C GLU A 625 -6.66 27.28 8.42
N PRO A 626 -5.41 27.18 8.92
CA PRO A 626 -4.52 28.33 8.98
C PRO A 626 -4.05 28.74 7.57
N LEU A 627 -4.13 30.03 7.25
CA LEU A 627 -3.88 30.55 5.89
C LEU A 627 -2.44 31.02 5.64
N GLY A 628 -1.64 31.14 6.69
CA GLY A 628 -0.21 31.45 6.58
C GLY A 628 0.46 31.18 7.90
N PHE A 629 1.59 30.47 7.89
CA PHE A 629 2.37 30.12 9.07
C PHE A 629 3.75 29.59 8.65
N GLU A 630 4.70 29.65 9.57
CA GLU A 630 5.95 28.92 9.50
C GLU A 630 5.83 27.58 10.23
N ALA A 631 6.49 26.54 9.71
CA ALA A 631 6.47 25.22 10.31
C ALA A 631 7.41 25.13 11.51
N ALA A 632 6.87 24.83 12.69
CA ALA A 632 7.68 24.33 13.80
C ALA A 632 8.19 22.92 13.48
N ARG A 633 9.31 22.54 14.11
CA ARG A 633 9.88 21.20 14.04
C ARG A 633 9.64 20.44 15.35
N PRO A 634 9.31 19.14 15.31
CA PRO A 634 8.99 18.38 14.12
C PRO A 634 7.63 18.77 13.52
N PHE A 635 6.69 19.31 14.32
CA PHE A 635 5.38 19.78 13.86
C PHE A 635 4.85 20.92 14.72
N GLY A 636 4.19 21.92 14.11
CA GLY A 636 3.47 22.98 14.81
C GLY A 636 3.39 24.28 13.99
N PHE A 637 2.53 25.19 14.40
CA PHE A 637 2.26 26.43 13.66
C PHE A 637 2.94 27.61 14.35
N VAL A 638 3.83 28.30 13.63
CA VAL A 638 4.54 29.49 14.12
C VAL A 638 4.12 30.71 13.31
N GLN A 639 3.86 31.82 14.00
CA GLN A 639 3.43 33.09 13.41
C GLN A 639 4.42 34.20 13.73
N ASP A 640 4.67 35.06 12.75
CA ASP A 640 5.40 36.31 12.96
C ASP A 640 4.46 37.33 13.63
N PRO A 641 4.84 37.95 14.77
CA PRO A 641 4.02 38.95 15.45
C PRO A 641 3.69 40.19 14.60
N ARG A 642 4.41 40.42 13.49
CA ARG A 642 4.17 41.51 12.54
C ARG A 642 3.11 41.18 11.49
N THR A 643 2.76 39.90 11.34
CA THR A 643 1.75 39.44 10.38
C THR A 643 0.47 39.08 11.14
N PRO A 644 -0.71 39.53 10.69
CA PRO A 644 -1.96 39.11 11.29
C PRO A 644 -2.12 37.59 11.23
N PHE A 645 -2.55 36.98 12.34
CA PHE A 645 -2.94 35.57 12.32
C PHE A 645 -4.20 35.42 11.48
N ALA A 646 -4.11 34.62 10.42
CA ALA A 646 -5.21 34.36 9.50
C ALA A 646 -5.59 32.88 9.49
N ALA A 647 -6.87 32.60 9.66
CA ALA A 647 -7.41 31.25 9.61
C ALA A 647 -8.85 31.25 9.07
N ARG A 648 -9.22 30.20 8.35
CA ARG A 648 -10.59 29.96 7.88
C ARG A 648 -11.24 28.90 8.78
N LEU A 649 -12.51 29.13 9.13
CA LEU A 649 -13.33 28.12 9.80
C LEU A 649 -14.20 27.44 8.73
N VAL A 650 -13.91 26.17 8.46
CA VAL A 650 -14.55 25.41 7.37
C VAL A 650 -15.39 24.29 7.94
N ILE A 651 -16.62 24.15 7.46
CA ILE A 651 -17.52 23.05 7.80
C ILE A 651 -17.52 22.06 6.65
N VAL A 652 -17.21 20.81 6.97
CA VAL A 652 -17.35 19.67 6.06
C VAL A 652 -18.40 18.75 6.64
N ASN A 653 -19.31 18.29 5.80
CA ASN A 653 -20.34 17.35 6.21
C ASN A 653 -20.42 16.20 5.21
N ASP A 654 -20.32 14.97 5.72
CA ASP A 654 -20.51 13.72 5.01
C ASP A 654 -21.68 12.90 5.59
N ASP A 655 -22.32 13.40 6.65
CA ASP A 655 -23.48 12.76 7.29
C ASP A 655 -24.77 13.16 6.55
N PRO A 656 -25.50 12.21 5.95
CA PRO A 656 -26.74 12.50 5.23
C PRO A 656 -27.87 12.96 6.15
N GLU A 657 -27.79 12.73 7.46
CA GLU A 657 -28.81 13.10 8.44
C GLU A 657 -28.61 14.51 9.01
N VAL A 658 -27.42 15.09 8.85
CA VAL A 658 -27.09 16.43 9.37
C VAL A 658 -27.23 17.47 8.27
N MET A 659 -28.14 18.44 8.46
CA MET A 659 -28.31 19.58 7.55
C MET A 659 -29.06 20.74 8.24
N GLY A 660 -29.02 21.93 7.62
CA GLY A 660 -29.79 23.09 8.03
C GLY A 660 -28.96 24.20 8.70
N ARG A 661 -29.65 25.11 9.41
CA ARG A 661 -29.01 26.27 10.06
C ARG A 661 -28.23 25.87 11.32
N GLY A 662 -26.97 26.27 11.37
CA GLY A 662 -26.11 26.16 12.54
C GLY A 662 -25.47 27.50 12.92
N THR A 663 -24.79 27.51 14.05
CA THR A 663 -23.98 28.63 14.52
C THR A 663 -22.58 28.13 14.83
N VAL A 664 -21.55 28.78 14.28
CA VAL A 664 -20.15 28.58 14.65
C VAL A 664 -19.75 29.63 15.66
N ARG A 665 -19.32 29.20 16.85
CA ARG A 665 -18.71 30.07 17.87
C ARG A 665 -17.22 29.80 17.93
N TRP A 666 -16.41 30.84 18.09
CA TRP A 666 -14.97 30.70 18.18
C TRP A 666 -14.36 31.66 19.19
N SER A 667 -13.21 31.29 19.73
CA SER A 667 -12.38 32.15 20.56
C SER A 667 -10.90 31.91 20.33
N VAL A 668 -10.10 32.97 20.41
CA VAL A 668 -8.64 32.92 20.37
C VAL A 668 -8.11 33.52 21.66
N SER A 669 -7.27 32.76 22.37
CA SER A 669 -6.69 33.18 23.64
C SER A 669 -5.21 32.84 23.75
N ARG A 670 -4.47 33.66 24.51
CA ARG A 670 -3.06 33.42 24.86
C ARG A 670 -3.00 32.58 26.12
N GLU A 671 -2.39 31.41 26.02
CA GLU A 671 -2.27 30.45 27.12
C GLU A 671 -1.05 30.77 28.00
N LYS A 672 0.09 31.07 27.38
CA LYS A 672 1.36 31.38 28.06
C LYS A 672 2.12 32.52 27.38
N ALA A 673 2.66 33.44 28.19
CA ALA A 673 3.61 34.44 27.71
C ALA A 673 5.03 33.88 27.50
N ALA A 674 5.70 34.36 26.44
CA ALA A 674 7.12 34.11 26.22
C ALA A 674 7.97 34.63 27.40
N GLY A 675 8.83 33.78 27.96
CA GLY A 675 9.84 34.17 28.98
C GLY A 675 9.37 34.28 30.44
N SER A 676 8.16 33.87 30.80
CA SER A 676 7.64 34.06 32.16
C SER A 676 8.30 33.19 33.26
N ARG A 677 9.16 33.78 34.09
CA ARG A 677 9.62 33.25 35.40
C ARG A 677 9.26 34.23 36.53
N GLY A 678 8.76 33.73 37.66
CA GLY A 678 8.56 34.53 38.87
C GLY A 678 7.36 35.51 38.83
N LEU A 679 7.55 36.70 39.42
CA LEU A 679 6.52 37.74 39.67
C LEU A 679 5.78 38.25 38.42
N ASP A 680 6.28 37.98 37.22
CA ASP A 680 5.66 38.39 35.94
C ASP A 680 4.37 37.65 35.59
N ARG A 681 4.09 36.47 36.20
CA ARG A 681 2.83 35.72 35.96
C ARG A 681 1.58 36.47 36.42
N VAL A 682 1.68 37.30 37.46
CA VAL A 682 0.53 38.04 38.02
C VAL A 682 0.15 39.21 37.11
N ARG A 683 1.12 39.78 36.39
CA ARG A 683 0.91 40.91 35.47
C ARG A 683 0.32 40.45 34.12
N ASP A 684 0.65 39.24 33.68
CA ASP A 684 0.15 38.62 32.44
C ASP A 684 -1.34 38.22 32.52
N ALA A 685 -1.84 37.86 33.71
CA ALA A 685 -3.25 37.50 33.93
C ALA A 685 -4.23 38.66 33.68
N VAL A 686 -3.77 39.92 33.80
CA VAL A 686 -4.59 41.13 33.66
C VAL A 686 -4.61 41.66 32.21
N GLN A 687 -3.78 41.11 31.31
CA GLN A 687 -3.64 41.55 29.91
C GLN A 687 -4.00 40.48 28.87
N LYS A 688 -4.72 39.41 29.23
CA LYS A 688 -5.24 38.42 28.27
C LYS A 688 -6.28 39.04 27.34
N LYS A 689 -5.84 39.65 26.24
CA LYS A 689 -6.71 39.93 25.09
C LYS A 689 -7.19 38.59 24.54
N SER A 690 -8.48 38.32 24.71
CA SER A 690 -9.17 37.22 24.03
C SER A 690 -10.05 37.81 22.93
N TYR A 691 -10.02 37.17 21.77
CA TYR A 691 -10.93 37.49 20.67
C TYR A 691 -11.98 36.40 20.63
N SER A 692 -13.24 36.75 20.37
CA SER A 692 -14.30 35.77 20.18
C SER A 692 -15.33 36.28 19.19
N GLY A 693 -16.07 35.37 18.60
CA GLY A 693 -17.12 35.69 17.65
C GLY A 693 -18.09 34.53 17.47
N ALA A 694 -19.22 34.85 16.85
CA ALA A 694 -20.21 33.88 16.43
C ALA A 694 -20.71 34.25 15.03
N VAL A 695 -20.98 33.24 14.21
CA VAL A 695 -21.54 33.42 12.86
C VAL A 695 -22.59 32.33 12.61
N ASP A 696 -23.73 32.73 12.07
CA ASP A 696 -24.75 31.79 11.61
C ASP A 696 -24.38 31.31 10.21
N VAL A 697 -24.61 30.03 9.94
CA VAL A 697 -24.18 29.35 8.72
C VAL A 697 -25.20 28.30 8.30
N GLU A 698 -25.36 28.10 7.01
CA GLU A 698 -26.07 26.94 6.47
C GLU A 698 -25.08 25.78 6.37
N VAL A 699 -25.33 24.70 7.11
CA VAL A 699 -24.47 23.52 7.09
C VAL A 699 -24.69 22.77 5.77
N PRO A 700 -23.63 22.48 4.99
CA PRO A 700 -23.77 21.78 3.72
C PRO A 700 -24.34 20.37 3.94
N THR A 701 -25.09 19.86 2.99
CA THR A 701 -25.51 18.45 2.98
C THR A 701 -24.30 17.54 2.71
N ALA A 702 -24.47 16.23 2.94
CA ALA A 702 -23.45 15.22 2.62
C ALA A 702 -23.01 15.22 1.14
N PHE A 703 -23.81 15.81 0.24
CA PHE A 703 -23.62 15.78 -1.20
C PHE A 703 -23.11 17.11 -1.77
N GLU A 704 -22.84 18.10 -0.91
CA GLU A 704 -22.37 19.43 -1.30
C GLU A 704 -20.89 19.64 -0.93
N PRO A 705 -20.23 20.63 -1.56
CA PRO A 705 -18.88 21.04 -1.18
C PRO A 705 -18.78 21.54 0.27
N ALA A 706 -17.54 21.61 0.77
CA ALA A 706 -17.26 22.23 2.06
C ALA A 706 -17.65 23.73 2.07
N VAL A 707 -18.07 24.24 3.24
CA VAL A 707 -18.51 25.64 3.39
C VAL A 707 -17.59 26.40 4.34
N SER A 708 -17.07 27.53 3.88
CA SER A 708 -16.34 28.47 4.74
C SER A 708 -17.33 29.29 5.57
N ALA A 709 -17.40 29.01 6.88
CA ALA A 709 -18.28 29.74 7.79
C ALA A 709 -17.81 31.19 8.02
N THR A 710 -16.51 31.39 8.22
CA THR A 710 -15.89 32.72 8.34
C THR A 710 -14.38 32.65 8.15
N THR A 711 -13.78 33.78 7.79
CA THR A 711 -12.31 33.96 7.79
C THR A 711 -11.92 34.95 8.90
N LEU A 712 -10.95 34.56 9.71
CA LEU A 712 -10.40 35.35 10.79
C LEU A 712 -9.12 36.04 10.33
N SER A 713 -8.93 37.29 10.73
CA SER A 713 -7.67 38.02 10.59
C SER A 713 -7.48 38.86 11.86
N LEU A 714 -6.55 38.42 12.72
CA LEU A 714 -6.38 38.97 14.07
C LEU A 714 -4.97 39.56 14.24
N PRO A 715 -4.83 40.82 14.70
CA PRO A 715 -3.54 41.44 14.98
C PRO A 715 -3.00 40.95 16.34
N LEU A 716 -2.40 39.77 16.34
CA LEU A 716 -1.83 39.14 17.54
C LEU A 716 -0.36 39.52 17.70
N ALA A 717 -0.09 40.68 18.32
CA ALA A 717 1.27 41.21 18.45
C ALA A 717 2.06 40.65 19.67
N ALA A 718 1.38 40.10 20.67
CA ALA A 718 2.05 39.62 21.88
C ALA A 718 2.60 38.21 21.67
N GLU A 719 3.89 37.99 21.92
CA GLU A 719 4.52 36.67 21.72
C GLU A 719 4.07 35.64 22.75
N GLY A 720 3.96 34.37 22.39
CA GLY A 720 3.58 33.32 23.32
C GLY A 720 2.85 32.15 22.66
N GLU A 721 2.34 31.25 23.50
CA GLU A 721 1.50 30.13 23.09
C GLU A 721 0.04 30.58 23.03
N TYR A 722 -0.61 30.34 21.91
CA TYR A 722 -2.00 30.66 21.65
C TYR A 722 -2.80 29.42 21.29
N ARG A 723 -4.10 29.50 21.53
CA ARG A 723 -5.08 28.51 21.11
C ARG A 723 -6.28 29.20 20.47
N ILE A 724 -6.71 28.68 19.34
CA ILE A 724 -8.05 28.92 18.81
C ILE A 724 -8.92 27.72 19.11
N GLU A 725 -10.11 27.97 19.63
CA GLU A 725 -11.17 26.99 19.82
C GLU A 725 -12.38 27.40 19.01
N ALA A 726 -13.05 26.45 18.37
CA ALA A 726 -14.28 26.70 17.65
C ALA A 726 -15.27 25.54 17.81
N THR A 727 -16.56 25.86 17.84
CA THR A 727 -17.66 24.91 18.09
C THR A 727 -18.78 25.17 17.10
N LEU A 728 -19.27 24.10 16.47
CA LEU A 728 -20.46 24.08 15.63
C LEU A 728 -21.66 23.60 16.44
N THR A 729 -22.72 24.38 16.47
CA THR A 729 -24.00 24.02 17.10
C THR A 729 -25.10 24.00 16.05
N ILE A 730 -25.91 22.94 16.01
CA ILE A 730 -27.12 22.84 15.17
C ILE A 730 -28.31 22.59 16.10
N SER A 731 -29.39 23.35 15.95
CA SER A 731 -30.59 23.24 16.80
C SER A 731 -30.31 23.26 18.31
N GLY A 732 -29.29 24.01 18.75
CA GLY A 732 -28.90 24.10 20.16
C GLY A 732 -28.00 22.98 20.68
N HIS A 733 -27.70 21.96 19.87
CA HIS A 733 -26.81 20.85 20.21
C HIS A 733 -25.42 21.04 19.61
N GLU A 734 -24.37 20.82 20.40
CA GLU A 734 -22.99 20.78 19.90
C GLU A 734 -22.81 19.58 18.98
N VAL A 735 -22.48 19.83 17.72
CA VAL A 735 -22.24 18.80 16.70
C VAL A 735 -20.76 18.47 16.61
N ASP A 736 -19.90 19.49 16.67
CA ASP A 736 -18.47 19.29 16.67
C ASP A 736 -17.73 20.46 17.33
N ARG A 737 -16.55 20.16 17.87
CA ARG A 737 -15.61 21.12 18.46
C ARG A 737 -14.21 20.83 17.95
N THR A 738 -13.46 21.91 17.72
CA THR A 738 -12.10 21.85 17.24
C THR A 738 -11.22 22.86 17.94
N GLU A 739 -9.93 22.56 18.00
CA GLU A 739 -8.91 23.45 18.51
C GLU A 739 -7.64 23.36 17.67
N LEU A 740 -6.91 24.46 17.62
CA LEU A 740 -5.59 24.57 17.01
C LEU A 740 -4.68 25.39 17.93
N ALA A 741 -3.56 24.80 18.34
CA ALA A 741 -2.51 25.48 19.09
C ALA A 741 -1.45 26.03 18.14
N PHE A 742 -0.95 27.24 18.41
CA PHE A 742 0.09 27.89 17.63
C PHE A 742 0.95 28.82 18.50
N VAL A 743 2.13 29.17 18.00
CA VAL A 743 3.08 30.03 18.71
C VAL A 743 3.29 31.32 17.93
N ILE A 744 3.34 32.45 18.63
CA ILE A 744 3.74 33.74 18.06
C ILE A 744 5.11 34.10 18.62
N THR A 745 6.09 34.33 17.75
CA THR A 745 7.45 34.70 18.17
C THR A 745 8.20 35.41 17.05
N SER A 746 9.03 36.40 17.38
CA SER A 746 9.98 36.99 16.44
C SER A 746 11.29 36.17 16.31
N ALA A 747 11.49 35.15 17.14
CA ALA A 747 12.71 34.34 17.12
C ALA A 747 12.77 33.47 15.86
N GLN A 748 13.87 33.58 15.10
CA GLN A 748 14.12 32.70 13.97
C GLN A 748 14.32 31.26 14.45
N ALA A 749 13.69 30.31 13.76
CA ALA A 749 13.93 28.90 14.03
C ALA A 749 15.43 28.58 13.83
N PRO A 750 16.09 27.90 14.77
CA PRO A 750 17.49 27.51 14.58
C PRO A 750 17.62 26.60 13.34
N VAL A 751 18.59 26.90 12.48
CA VAL A 751 18.91 26.06 11.32
C VAL A 751 19.48 24.75 11.83
N ARG A 752 18.81 23.62 11.55
CA ARG A 752 19.36 22.30 11.88
C ARG A 752 20.59 22.07 11.02
N THR A 753 21.73 21.81 11.66
CA THR A 753 22.89 21.20 11.02
C THR A 753 22.49 19.83 10.47
N ARG A 754 22.80 19.51 9.21
CA ARG A 754 22.49 18.17 8.67
C ARG A 754 23.22 17.11 9.50
N PRO A 755 22.58 15.97 9.81
CA PRO A 755 23.26 14.87 10.49
C PRO A 755 24.37 14.33 9.60
N GLU A 756 25.43 13.82 10.23
CA GLU A 756 26.51 13.14 9.53
C GLU A 756 25.97 11.89 8.83
N ILE A 757 26.40 11.66 7.59
CA ILE A 757 26.05 10.44 6.86
C ILE A 757 26.71 9.27 7.58
N PRO A 758 25.96 8.21 7.93
CA PRO A 758 26.53 7.04 8.58
C PRO A 758 27.76 6.52 7.84
N ARG A 759 28.81 6.18 8.60
CA ARG A 759 30.13 5.86 8.06
C ARG A 759 30.10 4.82 6.92
N TYR A 760 29.32 3.73 7.08
CA TYR A 760 29.22 2.67 6.08
C TYR A 760 28.67 3.17 4.72
N LEU A 761 27.85 4.22 4.75
CA LEU A 761 27.22 4.81 3.56
C LEU A 761 28.10 5.91 3.00
N ALA A 762 28.74 6.71 3.86
CA ALA A 762 29.72 7.71 3.48
C ALA A 762 30.89 7.06 2.72
N GLU A 763 31.42 5.93 3.20
CA GLU A 763 32.48 5.13 2.54
C GLU A 763 32.03 4.50 1.21
N ARG A 764 30.72 4.43 0.95
CA ARG A 764 30.14 4.00 -0.34
C ARG A 764 29.75 5.15 -1.26
N LEU A 765 29.86 6.41 -0.82
CA LEU A 765 29.51 7.60 -1.61
C LEU A 765 30.73 8.43 -1.97
N ALA A 766 31.77 8.38 -1.14
CA ALA A 766 32.98 9.14 -1.29
C ALA A 766 34.19 8.37 -0.76
N ASP A 767 35.36 8.75 -1.26
CA ASP A 767 36.62 8.38 -0.64
C ASP A 767 36.88 9.36 0.52
N LEU A 768 36.66 8.90 1.75
CA LEU A 768 36.71 9.77 2.94
C LEU A 768 38.11 10.31 3.25
N ASP A 769 39.16 9.75 2.64
CA ASP A 769 40.55 10.16 2.84
C ASP A 769 41.12 10.93 1.62
N SER A 770 40.23 11.38 0.74
CA SER A 770 40.57 11.98 -0.55
C SER A 770 40.78 13.49 -0.53
N LEU A 771 40.68 14.15 0.61
CA LEU A 771 40.87 15.60 0.67
C LEU A 771 42.33 15.93 0.28
N ARG A 772 42.50 16.86 -0.66
CA ARG A 772 43.81 17.29 -1.18
C ARG A 772 43.85 18.81 -1.35
N PRO A 773 44.97 19.47 -1.02
CA PRO A 773 45.18 20.87 -1.35
C PRO A 773 45.36 21.05 -2.86
N GLU A 774 44.78 22.12 -3.41
CA GLU A 774 44.89 22.48 -4.83
C GLU A 774 45.46 23.90 -4.99
N ALA A 775 45.99 24.22 -6.17
CA ALA A 775 46.57 25.54 -6.45
C ALA A 775 45.60 26.71 -6.15
N HIS A 776 44.29 26.48 -6.33
CA HIS A 776 43.22 27.44 -6.09
C HIS A 776 42.13 26.87 -5.19
N GLY A 777 42.50 26.19 -4.10
CA GLY A 777 41.58 25.72 -3.07
C GLY A 777 41.88 24.29 -2.63
N MET A 778 40.91 23.39 -2.79
CA MET A 778 41.02 21.98 -2.38
C MET A 778 40.17 21.06 -3.28
N SER A 779 40.44 19.76 -3.28
CA SER A 779 39.67 18.76 -3.99
C SER A 779 39.37 17.54 -3.12
N PHE A 780 38.30 16.82 -3.45
CA PHE A 780 37.94 15.52 -2.87
C PHE A 780 37.23 14.65 -3.90
N ALA A 781 37.24 13.34 -3.68
CA ALA A 781 36.69 12.36 -4.61
C ALA A 781 35.37 11.77 -4.09
N LEU A 782 34.36 11.84 -4.96
CA LEU A 782 33.15 11.06 -4.83
C LEU A 782 33.29 9.75 -5.62
N GLU A 783 32.85 8.64 -5.04
CA GLU A 783 32.87 7.33 -5.69
C GLU A 783 31.65 6.52 -5.22
N ASN A 784 30.67 6.38 -6.11
CA ASN A 784 29.42 5.73 -5.76
C ASN A 784 29.55 4.20 -5.87
N ARG A 785 29.45 3.52 -4.73
CA ARG A 785 29.44 2.06 -4.57
C ARG A 785 28.09 1.55 -4.04
N THR A 786 27.01 2.32 -4.24
CA THR A 786 25.66 1.99 -3.78
C THR A 786 24.80 1.44 -4.94
N ARG A 787 24.01 2.30 -5.59
CA ARG A 787 23.21 2.08 -6.81
C ARG A 787 23.42 3.27 -7.75
N PRO A 788 23.13 3.21 -9.06
CA PRO A 788 23.17 4.39 -9.92
C PRO A 788 22.37 5.54 -9.27
N ALA A 789 23.00 6.69 -9.11
CA ALA A 789 22.43 7.79 -8.33
C ALA A 789 22.80 9.14 -8.93
N VAL A 790 22.21 10.21 -8.40
CA VAL A 790 22.48 11.58 -8.82
C VAL A 790 22.83 12.41 -7.60
N LEU A 791 23.96 13.10 -7.64
CA LEU A 791 24.27 14.15 -6.67
C LEU A 791 23.45 15.39 -7.05
N ALA A 792 22.45 15.69 -6.22
CA ALA A 792 21.50 16.79 -6.43
C ALA A 792 21.93 18.09 -5.70
N GLY A 793 22.91 18.02 -4.82
CA GLY A 793 23.44 19.21 -4.17
C GLY A 793 24.64 18.93 -3.27
N VAL A 794 25.56 19.89 -3.24
CA VAL A 794 26.66 19.99 -2.27
C VAL A 794 26.60 21.41 -1.72
N THR A 795 26.37 21.53 -0.42
CA THR A 795 26.14 22.80 0.27
C THR A 795 26.84 22.80 1.62
N GLY A 796 26.75 23.89 2.38
CA GLY A 796 27.16 23.90 3.79
C GLY A 796 28.61 23.50 4.02
N LEU A 797 29.51 23.79 3.07
CA LEU A 797 30.92 23.43 3.17
C LEU A 797 31.54 24.08 4.40
N ARG A 798 32.11 23.27 5.30
CA ARG A 798 32.88 23.76 6.45
C ARG A 798 34.25 23.10 6.44
N LEU A 799 35.29 23.92 6.47
CA LEU A 799 36.67 23.47 6.63
C LEU A 799 37.06 23.65 8.09
N ASP A 800 37.43 22.56 8.76
CA ASP A 800 37.78 22.53 10.19
C ASP A 800 36.70 23.19 11.07
N GLY A 801 35.43 22.94 10.74
CA GLY A 801 34.26 23.49 11.41
C GLY A 801 33.88 24.93 11.01
N VAL A 802 34.68 25.61 10.18
CA VAL A 802 34.44 26.98 9.74
C VAL A 802 33.77 27.01 8.37
N LEU A 803 32.64 27.73 8.24
CA LEU A 803 31.90 27.83 6.98
C LEU A 803 32.74 28.48 5.88
N VAL A 804 32.90 27.77 4.76
CA VAL A 804 33.59 28.26 3.56
C VAL A 804 32.63 29.14 2.77
N THR A 805 32.85 30.45 2.77
CA THR A 805 32.05 31.41 2.01
C THR A 805 32.76 31.81 0.70
N GLY A 806 32.00 32.20 -0.33
CA GLY A 806 32.57 32.69 -1.59
C GLY A 806 33.28 31.63 -2.46
N HIS A 807 32.99 30.34 -2.27
CA HIS A 807 33.57 29.24 -3.05
C HIS A 807 32.83 28.99 -4.37
N GLN A 808 33.50 28.34 -5.32
CA GLN A 808 32.86 27.74 -6.51
C GLN A 808 33.15 26.24 -6.56
N LEU A 809 32.13 25.45 -6.79
CA LEU A 809 32.28 24.02 -6.99
C LEU A 809 32.52 23.71 -8.46
N GLN A 810 33.54 22.92 -8.73
CA GLN A 810 33.93 22.45 -10.05
C GLN A 810 34.09 20.93 -10.05
N ILE A 811 33.98 20.31 -11.21
CA ILE A 811 34.22 18.88 -11.43
C ILE A 811 35.29 18.69 -12.48
N GLU A 812 36.15 17.70 -12.27
CA GLU A 812 37.13 17.27 -13.26
C GLU A 812 36.46 16.43 -14.37
N THR A 813 36.64 16.85 -15.62
CA THR A 813 36.17 16.14 -16.81
C THR A 813 37.34 15.82 -17.73
N ASN A 814 37.12 14.98 -18.75
CA ASN A 814 38.12 14.72 -19.79
C ASN A 814 38.59 15.98 -20.54
N ALA A 815 37.82 17.08 -20.48
CA ALA A 815 38.14 18.37 -21.10
C ALA A 815 38.72 19.40 -20.11
N GLY A 816 39.00 19.00 -18.86
CA GLY A 816 39.44 19.88 -17.78
C GLY A 816 38.34 20.18 -16.75
N LEU A 817 38.54 21.24 -15.96
CA LEU A 817 37.60 21.66 -14.91
C LEU A 817 36.37 22.36 -15.49
N ALA A 818 35.19 21.93 -15.06
CA ALA A 818 33.91 22.56 -15.41
C ALA A 818 33.13 22.90 -14.13
N PRO A 819 32.23 23.90 -14.13
CA PRO A 819 31.33 24.14 -13.00
C PRO A 819 30.53 22.89 -12.65
N LEU A 820 30.36 22.61 -11.35
CA LEU A 820 29.57 21.48 -10.89
C LEU A 820 28.10 21.66 -11.35
N PRO A 821 27.53 20.74 -12.14
CA PRO A 821 26.14 20.85 -12.56
C PRO A 821 25.20 20.71 -11.35
N ARG A 822 23.99 21.27 -11.44
CA ARG A 822 22.95 21.11 -10.41
C ARG A 822 22.58 19.64 -10.14
N ARG A 823 22.77 18.79 -11.14
CA ARG A 823 22.60 17.34 -11.07
C ARG A 823 23.81 16.70 -11.70
N LEU A 824 24.55 15.92 -10.93
CA LEU A 824 25.69 15.17 -11.40
C LEU A 824 25.39 13.68 -11.29
N ASP A 825 25.40 12.96 -12.41
CA ASP A 825 25.26 11.52 -12.40
C ASP A 825 26.42 10.88 -11.64
N MET A 826 26.11 9.91 -10.78
CA MET A 826 27.06 9.12 -10.03
C MET A 826 26.96 7.65 -10.46
N PRO A 827 27.63 7.25 -11.56
CA PRO A 827 27.66 5.86 -11.99
C PRO A 827 28.36 4.98 -10.96
N LEU A 828 27.92 3.72 -10.87
CA LEU A 828 28.53 2.72 -10.00
C LEU A 828 30.03 2.56 -10.30
N GLY A 829 30.86 2.63 -9.25
CA GLY A 829 32.30 2.44 -9.29
C GLY A 829 33.09 3.56 -9.99
N ARG A 830 32.44 4.62 -10.46
CA ARG A 830 33.13 5.74 -11.12
C ARG A 830 33.57 6.79 -10.11
N ARG A 831 34.88 6.97 -10.00
CA ARG A 831 35.50 8.06 -9.22
C ARG A 831 35.33 9.39 -9.95
N GLN A 832 34.88 10.41 -9.23
CA GLN A 832 34.63 11.77 -9.73
C GLN A 832 35.28 12.77 -8.77
N LEU A 833 36.18 13.62 -9.29
CA LEU A 833 36.91 14.59 -8.48
C LEU A 833 36.17 15.94 -8.46
N ILE A 834 35.87 16.42 -7.26
CA ILE A 834 35.19 17.69 -7.00
C ILE A 834 36.22 18.67 -6.48
N HIS A 835 36.33 19.83 -7.13
CA HIS A 835 37.18 20.93 -6.70
C HIS A 835 36.33 22.00 -6.02
N VAL A 836 36.77 22.44 -4.85
CA VAL A 836 36.24 23.60 -4.15
C VAL A 836 37.21 24.75 -4.40
N ALA A 837 36.88 25.58 -5.40
CA ALA A 837 37.69 26.73 -5.73
C ALA A 837 37.45 27.85 -4.71
N THR A 838 38.51 28.24 -4.01
CA THR A 838 38.51 29.29 -2.98
C THR A 838 39.60 30.32 -3.27
N SER A 839 39.47 31.52 -2.72
CA SER A 839 40.53 32.56 -2.81
C SER A 839 41.77 32.24 -1.98
N GLU A 840 41.69 31.25 -1.10
CA GLU A 840 42.74 30.84 -0.16
C GLU A 840 43.14 29.38 -0.42
N GLN A 841 44.43 29.07 -0.27
CA GLN A 841 44.94 27.70 -0.35
C GLN A 841 44.75 26.97 0.99
N LEU A 842 44.46 25.66 0.90
CA LEU A 842 44.48 24.78 2.05
C LEU A 842 45.91 24.69 2.61
N GLY A 843 46.07 24.97 3.92
CA GLY A 843 47.36 24.93 4.60
C GLY A 843 48.00 23.55 4.66
N THR A 844 49.25 23.49 5.11
CA THR A 844 49.92 22.20 5.38
C THR A 844 49.46 21.65 6.74
N GLY A 845 48.84 20.47 6.78
CA GLY A 845 48.36 19.86 8.02
C GLY A 845 47.22 18.87 7.79
N ALA A 846 46.73 18.29 8.90
CA ALA A 846 45.49 17.53 8.92
C ALA A 846 44.31 18.50 8.96
N HIS A 847 43.37 18.29 8.05
CA HIS A 847 42.19 19.10 7.77
C HIS A 847 41.00 18.18 7.57
N SER A 848 39.83 18.67 7.97
CA SER A 848 38.55 18.00 7.78
C SER A 848 37.60 18.93 7.01
N LEU A 849 37.07 18.43 5.89
CA LEU A 849 36.06 19.11 5.09
C LEU A 849 34.71 18.43 5.35
N GLU A 850 33.80 19.19 5.94
CA GLU A 850 32.39 18.82 6.05
C GLU A 850 31.63 19.35 4.83
N ALA A 851 30.88 18.49 4.14
CA ALA A 851 30.05 18.85 3.01
C ALA A 851 28.62 18.33 3.18
N ASP A 852 27.63 19.22 3.18
CA ASP A 852 26.22 18.85 3.20
C ASP A 852 25.81 18.38 1.79
N VAL A 853 25.84 17.07 1.56
CA VAL A 853 25.53 16.44 0.28
C VAL A 853 24.09 15.92 0.23
N THR A 854 23.53 15.90 -0.98
CA THR A 854 22.19 15.35 -1.28
C THR A 854 22.31 14.39 -2.45
N VAL A 855 22.14 13.10 -2.17
CA VAL A 855 22.08 12.01 -3.15
C VAL A 855 20.72 11.34 -2.98
N PRO A 856 19.66 11.82 -3.68
CA PRO A 856 18.30 11.34 -3.49
C PRO A 856 18.19 9.81 -3.58
N GLY A 857 17.45 9.23 -2.63
CA GLY A 857 17.26 7.79 -2.51
C GLY A 857 18.53 6.98 -2.19
N VAL A 858 19.65 7.63 -1.85
CA VAL A 858 20.84 6.98 -1.29
C VAL A 858 21.16 7.58 0.07
N ALA A 859 21.54 8.85 0.13
CA ALA A 859 21.82 9.57 1.37
C ALA A 859 21.73 11.07 1.16
N SER A 860 21.17 11.79 2.14
CA SER A 860 21.49 13.21 2.30
C SER A 860 21.86 13.48 3.74
N GLY A 861 22.95 14.23 3.89
CA GLY A 861 23.55 14.47 5.19
C GLY A 861 24.89 15.16 5.01
N ARG A 862 25.62 15.27 6.10
CA ARG A 862 26.97 15.82 6.09
C ARG A 862 27.98 14.71 5.87
N LEU A 863 28.82 14.89 4.87
CA LEU A 863 29.92 13.99 4.55
C LEU A 863 31.21 14.63 5.09
N VAL A 864 31.99 13.87 5.85
CA VAL A 864 33.24 14.33 6.46
C VAL A 864 34.41 13.69 5.71
N ILE A 865 35.30 14.52 5.16
CA ILE A 865 36.41 14.10 4.30
C ILE A 865 37.72 14.67 4.85
N GLU A 866 38.74 13.84 4.99
CA GLU A 866 39.98 14.16 5.68
C GLU A 866 41.22 13.97 4.77
N ASN A 867 42.34 14.58 5.14
CA ASN A 867 43.62 14.49 4.42
C ASN A 867 44.77 13.93 5.32
N GLY A 868 44.73 12.65 5.74
CA GLY A 868 45.90 12.06 6.42
C GLY A 868 45.63 10.75 7.17
N PRO A 869 46.67 9.98 7.52
CA PRO A 869 46.50 8.66 8.12
C PRO A 869 45.99 8.81 9.56
N LYS A 870 44.88 8.16 9.88
CA LYS A 870 44.42 7.99 11.27
C LYS A 870 45.57 7.44 12.11
N SER A 871 46.04 8.21 13.08
CA SER A 871 46.70 7.61 14.23
C SER A 871 45.64 6.75 14.92
N HIS A 872 45.73 5.43 14.77
CA HIS A 872 45.08 4.49 15.67
C HIS A 872 45.60 4.78 17.09
N GLY A 873 44.82 5.54 17.85
CA GLY A 873 45.01 5.71 19.28
C GLY A 873 44.50 4.48 19.99
N GLU A 874 45.44 3.71 20.52
CA GLU A 874 45.23 2.80 21.64
C GLU A 874 44.66 3.57 22.83
N SER A 875 43.42 3.24 23.25
CA SER A 875 43.00 3.05 24.64
C SER A 875 41.53 2.65 24.71
#